data_AF-A0A5N6TY41-F1
#
_entry.id   AF-A0A5N6TY41-F1
#
_cell.length_a   1.000
_cell.length_b   1.000
_cell.length_c   1.000
_cell.angle_alpha   90.00
_cell.angle_beta   90.00
_cell.angle_gamma   90.00
#
_symmetry.space_group_name_H-M   'P 1'
#
loop_
_entity.id
_entity.type
_entity.pdbx_description
1 polymer ?
#
loop_
_entity_poly.entity_id
_entity_poly.type
_entity_poly.pdbx_seq_one_letter_code
_entity_poly.pdbx_strand_id
1 'polypeptide(L)'
;MAELAHTLPASWYCSSPLYQLERKSVFMKSWYLLGPVTKFRTVGEKIAYEIAQRPILAFRTSGNTPFPSSDEFSVICAETETPLRYHITPTGLIFSTISTEAPSFHDFFPDMEPLLARVDFTRLPYRHSIKYEGNFNWKTMIDGYQECLHCQYTHPTFSKTYPSTFYAVHNHHNFSQHIADPSRPDDGLFLYFFPICTLNVYGGGMSSFRVCPTPDPGVTRMEFDYYHLDAGDEFAEYFGFVRQVAMEDFELCERAQGNLGAGVYGQGVLNPVKEGGVAFYQGRVFELVCAQFETDRHIDHDADIRVMAMIYSQAIPTLLAVLVGVVFVYRVRSASVSEKTERHLVCKECEFPADWWTGRDIFEVERRAIFSKTWLCLAHRSRFAKTGDYQCYDVAGFSIFLIRGKDGEVRAFHNVCRHRAYAVTKKERGSAAVLGCRYHGWSYNVYGELVKAPHFDELPGFDRSRNSLFAIHAATTDDGFVFVNLDSRLTVSPLERGFHDAFENHVQLKAGSEWVFGDAVDGSFNWKVATVGHGAFIDVGRLERAVRKKSFLSSILRMLHRSQGQSVHSLFPITSVYAVSGTGCWFTLTLLPKSEQKTTVRVDVYGPNGGSTCMVGNTISDLLKKRVLELELEYQLYIDRAEQSGFECNNTEKEVQKNILDRVKSHSRLEKLQGTEVFPASREPRQNSKFQQADQLCKSLDCKDGTQRKDLAW
;
A
#
# COMPACT_ATOMS: atom_id res chain seq x y z
N MET A 1 28.62 -18.51 -9.47
CA MET A 1 28.28 -18.04 -8.10
C MET A 1 26.78 -18.22 -7.92
N ALA A 2 26.33 -18.74 -6.78
CA ALA A 2 24.90 -18.90 -6.52
C ALA A 2 24.23 -17.52 -6.44
N GLU A 3 23.06 -17.38 -7.06
CA GLU A 3 22.29 -16.14 -7.00
C GLU A 3 21.68 -15.98 -5.61
N LEU A 4 21.75 -14.77 -5.03
CA LEU A 4 21.15 -14.48 -3.74
C LEU A 4 19.62 -14.56 -3.83
N ALA A 5 18.98 -15.11 -2.79
CA ALA A 5 17.53 -15.13 -2.69
C ALA A 5 16.96 -13.71 -2.68
N HIS A 6 15.73 -13.57 -3.15
CA HIS A 6 14.98 -12.32 -3.12
C HIS A 6 13.61 -12.55 -2.49
N THR A 7 12.98 -11.48 -2.03
CA THR A 7 11.59 -11.49 -1.61
C THR A 7 10.66 -11.93 -2.73
N LEU A 8 9.45 -12.37 -2.40
CA LEU A 8 8.34 -12.44 -3.34
C LEU A 8 8.15 -11.09 -4.04
N PRO A 9 7.65 -11.09 -5.29
CA PRO A 9 7.32 -9.86 -6.00
C PRO A 9 6.30 -9.01 -5.22
N ALA A 10 6.38 -7.68 -5.35
CA ALA A 10 5.43 -6.76 -4.70
C ALA A 10 3.96 -7.06 -5.04
N SER A 11 3.69 -7.56 -6.25
CA SER A 11 2.35 -8.01 -6.67
C SER A 11 1.77 -9.10 -5.77
N TRP A 12 2.60 -9.94 -5.15
CA TRP A 12 2.15 -10.98 -4.22
C TRP A 12 1.60 -10.43 -2.90
N TYR A 13 1.84 -9.15 -2.62
CA TYR A 13 1.33 -8.46 -1.44
C TYR A 13 0.05 -7.66 -1.74
N CYS A 14 -0.40 -7.62 -3.00
CA CYS A 14 -1.47 -6.72 -3.45
C CYS A 14 -2.58 -7.41 -4.26
N SER A 15 -2.30 -8.53 -4.95
CA SER A 15 -3.29 -9.20 -5.81
C SER A 15 -4.36 -9.93 -5.02
N SER A 16 -5.63 -9.56 -5.27
CA SER A 16 -6.81 -10.22 -4.69
C SER A 16 -7.03 -11.64 -5.23
N PRO A 17 -6.95 -11.91 -6.54
CA PRO A 17 -7.00 -13.28 -7.08
C PRO A 17 -5.93 -14.20 -6.50
N LEU A 18 -4.69 -13.70 -6.38
CA LEU A 18 -3.61 -14.47 -5.74
C LEU A 18 -3.92 -14.74 -4.27
N TYR A 19 -4.44 -13.76 -3.54
CA TYR A 19 -4.82 -13.96 -2.15
C TYR A 19 -5.92 -15.03 -1.99
N GLN A 20 -6.89 -15.11 -2.89
CA GLN A 20 -7.87 -16.22 -2.88
C GLN A 20 -7.21 -17.58 -3.09
N LEU A 21 -6.18 -17.64 -3.94
CA LEU A 21 -5.39 -18.85 -4.12
C LEU A 21 -4.55 -19.18 -2.87
N GLU A 22 -3.95 -18.18 -2.19
CA GLU A 22 -3.30 -18.36 -0.87
C GLU A 22 -4.30 -18.91 0.14
N ARG A 23 -5.52 -18.37 0.19
CA ARG A 23 -6.60 -18.85 1.06
C ARG A 23 -6.85 -20.34 0.89
N LYS A 24 -6.98 -20.82 -0.34
CA LYS A 24 -7.21 -22.25 -0.65
C LYS A 24 -5.99 -23.13 -0.39
N SER A 25 -4.81 -22.69 -0.81
CA SER A 25 -3.58 -23.50 -0.82
C SER A 25 -2.84 -23.53 0.52
N VAL A 26 -2.83 -22.40 1.22
CA VAL A 26 -2.11 -22.20 2.47
C VAL A 26 -3.08 -22.30 3.63
N PHE A 27 -4.06 -21.40 3.69
CA PHE A 27 -4.84 -21.24 4.92
C PHE A 27 -5.79 -22.42 5.20
N MET A 28 -6.50 -22.91 4.18
CA MET A 28 -7.42 -24.05 4.38
C MET A 28 -6.69 -25.34 4.74
N LYS A 29 -5.38 -25.45 4.46
CA LYS A 29 -4.59 -26.67 4.65
C LYS A 29 -3.62 -26.61 5.84
N SER A 30 -3.83 -25.66 6.75
CA SER A 30 -2.92 -25.38 7.87
C SER A 30 -3.53 -25.62 9.26
N TRP A 31 -2.64 -25.67 10.25
CA TRP A 31 -2.95 -25.70 11.67
C TRP A 31 -2.65 -24.35 12.33
N TYR A 32 -3.47 -23.94 13.30
CA TYR A 32 -3.41 -22.62 13.92
C TYR A 32 -3.35 -22.70 15.44
N LEU A 33 -2.45 -21.93 16.05
CA LEU A 33 -2.34 -21.81 17.50
C LEU A 33 -3.51 -20.97 18.04
N LEU A 34 -4.34 -21.58 18.88
CA LEU A 34 -5.41 -20.88 19.60
C LEU A 34 -4.91 -20.27 20.93
N GLY A 35 -3.83 -20.85 21.47
CA GLY A 35 -3.16 -20.44 22.70
C GLY A 35 -2.97 -21.60 23.66
N PRO A 36 -2.42 -21.36 24.86
CA PRO A 36 -2.29 -22.37 25.90
C PRO A 36 -3.64 -22.72 26.53
N VAL A 37 -3.70 -23.91 27.14
CA VAL A 37 -4.84 -24.40 27.94
C VAL A 37 -5.26 -23.43 29.05
N THR A 38 -4.37 -22.56 29.50
CA THR A 38 -4.64 -21.53 30.52
C THR A 38 -5.63 -20.46 30.07
N LYS A 39 -5.90 -20.35 28.75
CA LYS A 39 -6.93 -19.49 28.18
C LYS A 39 -8.35 -20.10 28.27
N PHE A 40 -8.46 -21.42 28.40
CA PHE A 40 -9.72 -22.17 28.29
C PHE A 40 -10.13 -22.83 29.62
N ARG A 41 -10.15 -22.04 30.69
CA ARG A 41 -10.40 -22.56 32.06
C ARG A 41 -11.87 -22.82 32.33
N THR A 42 -12.73 -21.93 31.85
CA THR A 42 -14.17 -21.94 32.13
C THR A 42 -14.90 -22.95 31.24
N VAL A 43 -15.58 -23.91 31.85
CA VAL A 43 -16.42 -24.88 31.12
C VAL A 43 -17.60 -24.14 30.48
N GLY A 44 -17.84 -24.40 29.19
CA GLY A 44 -18.91 -23.81 28.40
C GLY A 44 -18.62 -22.42 27.82
N GLU A 45 -17.54 -21.76 28.23
CA GLU A 45 -17.14 -20.46 27.67
C GLU A 45 -16.61 -20.63 26.24
N LYS A 46 -17.30 -20.03 25.27
CA LYS A 46 -16.93 -20.07 23.85
C LYS A 46 -16.02 -18.91 23.50
N ILE A 47 -14.80 -19.22 23.04
CA ILE A 47 -13.86 -18.24 22.51
C ILE A 47 -13.94 -18.26 20.99
N ALA A 48 -14.28 -17.12 20.39
CA ALA A 48 -14.40 -16.96 18.96
C ALA A 48 -13.06 -16.55 18.31
N TYR A 49 -12.75 -17.18 17.20
CA TYR A 49 -11.65 -16.81 16.30
C TYR A 49 -12.19 -16.68 14.88
N GLU A 50 -11.54 -15.85 14.07
CA GLU A 50 -11.80 -15.78 12.64
C GLU A 50 -10.46 -15.81 11.90
N ILE A 51 -10.22 -16.89 11.16
CA ILE A 51 -8.95 -17.14 10.49
C ILE A 51 -9.23 -17.36 9.01
N ALA A 52 -8.64 -16.53 8.14
CA ALA A 52 -8.88 -16.57 6.69
C ALA A 52 -10.38 -16.59 6.34
N GLN A 53 -11.14 -15.71 7.01
CA GLN A 53 -12.59 -15.55 6.87
C GLN A 53 -13.38 -16.83 7.21
N ARG A 54 -12.83 -17.68 8.08
CA ARG A 54 -13.54 -18.83 8.68
C ARG A 54 -13.71 -18.59 10.17
N PRO A 55 -14.94 -18.35 10.65
CA PRO A 55 -15.19 -18.21 12.07
C PRO A 55 -15.23 -19.60 12.74
N ILE A 56 -14.49 -19.75 13.82
CA ILE A 56 -14.45 -20.97 14.63
C ILE A 56 -14.70 -20.63 16.10
N LEU A 57 -15.29 -21.57 16.83
CA LEU A 57 -15.53 -21.48 18.27
C LEU A 57 -14.76 -22.59 18.95
N ALA A 58 -13.88 -22.22 19.88
CA ALA A 58 -13.11 -23.15 20.69
C ALA A 58 -13.50 -23.01 22.17
N PHE A 59 -13.77 -24.14 22.82
CA PHE A 59 -14.29 -24.14 24.18
C PHE A 59 -14.04 -25.45 24.91
N ARG A 60 -13.96 -25.32 26.24
CA ARG A 60 -13.96 -26.45 27.15
C ARG A 60 -15.38 -26.97 27.33
N THR A 61 -15.61 -28.26 27.08
CA THR A 61 -16.93 -28.89 27.08
C THR A 61 -17.33 -29.39 28.46
N SER A 62 -16.37 -29.87 29.26
CA SER A 62 -16.60 -30.50 30.56
C SER A 62 -15.33 -30.45 31.43
N GLY A 63 -15.35 -31.12 32.57
CA GLY A 63 -14.18 -31.33 33.42
C GLY A 63 -14.14 -30.48 34.69
N ASN A 64 -13.40 -30.98 35.69
CA ASN A 64 -13.19 -30.32 36.99
C ASN A 64 -11.71 -30.02 37.27
N THR A 65 -10.81 -30.40 36.35
CA THR A 65 -9.38 -30.08 36.44
C THR A 65 -9.14 -28.59 36.11
N PRO A 66 -7.98 -28.01 36.48
CA PRO A 66 -7.69 -26.61 36.16
C PRO A 66 -7.64 -26.29 34.66
N PHE A 67 -7.32 -27.30 33.83
CA PHE A 67 -7.09 -27.18 32.39
C PHE A 67 -7.73 -28.36 31.64
N PRO A 68 -8.26 -28.15 30.43
CA PRO A 68 -8.89 -29.22 29.65
C PRO A 68 -7.89 -30.31 29.26
N SER A 69 -8.30 -31.56 29.41
CA SER A 69 -7.73 -32.71 28.70
C SER A 69 -8.27 -32.80 27.27
N SER A 70 -7.71 -33.69 26.45
CA SER A 70 -8.12 -33.87 25.05
C SER A 70 -9.61 -34.21 24.89
N ASP A 71 -10.25 -34.89 25.83
CA ASP A 71 -11.68 -35.25 25.79
C ASP A 71 -12.61 -34.14 26.35
N GLU A 72 -12.04 -33.14 27.02
CA GLU A 72 -12.76 -32.00 27.63
C GLU A 72 -12.76 -30.75 26.73
N PHE A 73 -12.24 -30.84 25.51
CA PHE A 73 -12.10 -29.72 24.59
C PHE A 73 -12.85 -29.95 23.27
N SER A 74 -13.33 -28.87 22.66
CA SER A 74 -13.93 -28.93 21.34
C SER A 74 -13.66 -27.67 20.54
N VAL A 75 -13.55 -27.84 19.24
CA VAL A 75 -13.54 -26.75 18.26
C VAL A 75 -14.60 -27.05 17.20
N ILE A 76 -15.44 -26.07 16.91
CA ILE A 76 -16.48 -26.15 15.87
C ILE A 76 -16.37 -24.99 14.90
N CYS A 77 -16.78 -25.20 13.66
CA CYS A 77 -17.06 -24.12 12.73
C CYS A 77 -18.28 -23.32 13.25
N ALA A 78 -18.16 -22.00 13.38
CA ALA A 78 -19.23 -21.18 13.93
C ALA A 78 -20.43 -21.08 12.97
N GLU A 79 -20.19 -21.21 11.66
CA GLU A 79 -21.23 -21.12 10.62
C GLU A 79 -22.05 -22.40 10.51
N THR A 80 -21.40 -23.57 10.56
CA THR A 80 -22.03 -24.87 10.28
C THR A 80 -22.24 -25.72 11.52
N GLU A 81 -21.70 -25.30 12.67
CA GLU A 81 -21.66 -26.05 13.94
C GLU A 81 -20.96 -27.42 13.83
N THR A 82 -20.23 -27.66 12.74
CA THR A 82 -19.54 -28.92 12.50
C THR A 82 -18.23 -28.97 13.28
N PRO A 83 -17.88 -30.13 13.89
CA PRO A 83 -16.59 -30.30 14.56
C PRO A 83 -15.39 -30.08 13.64
N LEU A 84 -14.34 -29.48 14.18
CA LEU A 84 -13.04 -29.30 13.55
C LEU A 84 -11.97 -30.08 14.32
N ARG A 85 -10.88 -30.44 13.63
CA ARG A 85 -9.78 -31.15 14.28
C ARG A 85 -8.96 -30.17 15.11
N TYR A 86 -8.60 -30.61 16.31
CA TYR A 86 -7.69 -29.90 17.21
C TYR A 86 -6.66 -30.87 17.78
N HIS A 87 -5.60 -30.31 18.36
CA HIS A 87 -4.53 -31.04 19.02
C HIS A 87 -4.09 -30.27 20.27
N ILE A 88 -3.97 -30.96 21.40
CA ILE A 88 -3.41 -30.41 22.64
C ILE A 88 -2.03 -31.05 22.82
N THR A 89 -1.00 -30.23 22.71
CA THR A 89 0.39 -30.68 22.92
C THR A 89 0.63 -31.06 24.39
N PRO A 90 1.60 -31.94 24.71
CA PRO A 90 1.95 -32.29 26.10
C PRO A 90 2.33 -31.08 26.97
N THR A 91 2.83 -30.00 26.37
CA THR A 91 3.21 -28.77 27.07
C THR A 91 2.06 -27.77 27.23
N GLY A 92 0.84 -28.13 26.77
CA GLY A 92 -0.38 -27.37 27.01
C GLY A 92 -0.71 -26.31 25.95
N LEU A 93 -0.11 -26.33 24.76
CA LEU A 93 -0.59 -25.54 23.62
C LEU A 93 -1.71 -26.24 22.86
N ILE A 94 -2.72 -25.46 22.46
CA ILE A 94 -3.87 -25.94 21.68
C ILE A 94 -3.77 -25.41 20.24
N PHE A 95 -3.82 -26.33 19.28
CA PHE A 95 -3.90 -26.03 17.85
C PHE A 95 -5.21 -26.53 17.25
N SER A 96 -5.71 -25.86 16.21
CA SER A 96 -6.88 -26.31 15.45
C SER A 96 -6.70 -26.10 13.96
N THR A 97 -7.36 -26.94 13.16
CA THR A 97 -7.59 -26.65 11.74
C THR A 97 -8.82 -25.78 11.58
N ILE A 98 -8.97 -25.16 10.40
CA ILE A 98 -10.19 -24.44 9.99
C ILE A 98 -10.97 -25.16 8.88
N SER A 99 -10.41 -26.27 8.40
CA SER A 99 -11.01 -27.12 7.36
C SER A 99 -10.61 -28.58 7.57
N THR A 100 -11.23 -29.48 6.82
CA THR A 100 -10.89 -30.91 6.76
C THR A 100 -9.72 -31.24 5.84
N GLU A 101 -9.23 -30.28 5.03
CA GLU A 101 -8.20 -30.50 4.01
C GLU A 101 -6.77 -30.51 4.55
N ALA A 102 -6.55 -30.01 5.77
CA ALA A 102 -5.23 -30.02 6.37
C ALA A 102 -4.71 -31.46 6.56
N PRO A 103 -3.39 -31.71 6.51
CA PRO A 103 -2.85 -33.02 6.87
C PRO A 103 -3.00 -33.28 8.38
N SER A 104 -2.57 -34.45 8.86
CA SER A 104 -2.56 -34.71 10.31
C SER A 104 -1.62 -33.72 11.03
N PHE A 105 -1.81 -33.52 12.34
CA PHE A 105 -0.98 -32.59 13.11
C PHE A 105 0.51 -32.96 13.03
N HIS A 106 0.83 -34.24 13.17
CA HIS A 106 2.21 -34.73 13.12
C HIS A 106 2.80 -34.72 11.70
N ASP A 107 1.99 -34.85 10.66
CA ASP A 107 2.51 -34.64 9.29
C ASP A 107 2.79 -33.15 9.04
N PHE A 108 1.99 -32.26 9.62
CA PHE A 108 2.18 -30.82 9.48
C PHE A 108 3.36 -30.32 10.33
N PHE A 109 3.54 -30.88 11.53
CA PHE A 109 4.57 -30.51 12.52
C PHE A 109 5.34 -31.75 13.02
N PRO A 110 6.17 -32.39 12.17
CA PRO A 110 6.76 -33.71 12.46
C PRO A 110 7.71 -33.78 13.66
N ASP A 111 8.36 -32.67 14.00
CA ASP A 111 9.41 -32.59 15.02
C ASP A 111 9.16 -31.51 16.09
N MET A 112 7.97 -30.91 16.11
CA MET A 112 7.70 -29.74 16.95
C MET A 112 7.61 -30.05 18.44
N GLU A 113 6.87 -31.09 18.84
CA GLU A 113 6.62 -31.36 20.27
C GLU A 113 7.90 -31.64 21.09
N PRO A 114 8.88 -32.43 20.60
CA PRO A 114 10.15 -32.62 21.30
C PRO A 114 10.93 -31.31 21.53
N LEU A 115 10.80 -30.34 20.61
CA LEU A 115 11.48 -29.05 20.71
C LEU A 115 10.77 -28.10 21.71
N LEU A 116 9.44 -28.19 21.78
CA LEU A 116 8.64 -27.40 22.71
C LEU A 116 8.69 -27.94 24.14
N ALA A 117 9.06 -29.21 24.36
CA ALA A 117 9.07 -29.89 25.65
C ALA A 117 9.90 -29.18 26.76
N ARG A 118 10.74 -28.21 26.39
CA ARG A 118 11.55 -27.41 27.33
C ARG A 118 10.74 -26.36 28.08
N VAL A 119 9.60 -25.93 27.53
CA VAL A 119 8.77 -24.87 28.09
C VAL A 119 7.42 -25.43 28.53
N ASP A 120 7.08 -25.19 29.79
CA ASP A 120 5.77 -25.52 30.33
C ASP A 120 4.80 -24.34 30.16
N PHE A 121 4.00 -24.38 29.09
CA PHE A 121 3.04 -23.32 28.78
C PHE A 121 1.80 -23.32 29.69
N THR A 122 1.66 -24.31 30.58
CA THR A 122 0.57 -24.35 31.57
C THR A 122 0.79 -23.41 32.75
N ARG A 123 2.02 -22.89 32.91
CA ARG A 123 2.41 -22.07 34.07
C ARG A 123 1.95 -20.62 33.99
N LEU A 124 1.70 -20.09 32.80
CA LEU A 124 1.43 -18.67 32.59
C LEU A 124 -0.09 -18.40 32.48
N PRO A 125 -0.70 -17.72 33.47
CA PRO A 125 -2.10 -17.33 33.39
C PRO A 125 -2.37 -16.39 32.22
N TYR A 126 -3.50 -16.57 31.55
CA TYR A 126 -4.05 -15.60 30.60
C TYR A 126 -4.37 -14.28 31.32
N ARG A 127 -3.98 -13.15 30.72
CA ARG A 127 -4.19 -11.81 31.28
C ARG A 127 -5.07 -10.92 30.41
N HIS A 128 -4.78 -10.87 29.12
CA HIS A 128 -5.40 -9.87 28.24
C HIS A 128 -5.31 -10.29 26.78
N SER A 129 -6.30 -9.86 25.99
CA SER A 129 -6.26 -9.94 24.53
C SER A 129 -6.60 -8.59 23.92
N ILE A 130 -5.98 -8.26 22.79
CA ILE A 130 -6.34 -7.10 21.97
C ILE A 130 -6.44 -7.51 20.50
N LYS A 131 -7.25 -6.77 19.76
CA LYS A 131 -7.34 -6.89 18.31
C LYS A 131 -7.44 -5.52 17.67
N TYR A 132 -6.77 -5.35 16.54
CA TYR A 132 -6.81 -4.13 15.75
C TYR A 132 -6.42 -4.43 14.30
N GLU A 133 -6.89 -3.61 13.36
CA GLU A 133 -6.59 -3.75 11.94
C GLU A 133 -5.36 -2.94 11.56
N GLY A 134 -4.64 -3.41 10.55
CA GLY A 134 -3.53 -2.72 9.91
C GLY A 134 -3.64 -2.78 8.40
N ASN A 135 -3.19 -1.71 7.75
CA ASN A 135 -3.24 -1.55 6.30
C ASN A 135 -2.02 -2.20 5.63
N PHE A 136 -1.88 -3.50 5.85
CA PHE A 136 -0.85 -4.31 5.20
C PHE A 136 -1.30 -5.76 4.97
N ASN A 137 -0.69 -6.39 3.98
CA ASN A 137 -0.84 -7.81 3.73
C ASN A 137 -0.23 -8.62 4.88
N TRP A 138 -0.81 -9.79 5.15
CA TRP A 138 -0.35 -10.67 6.23
C TRP A 138 1.15 -11.01 6.12
N LYS A 139 1.66 -11.18 4.89
CA LYS A 139 3.07 -11.49 4.65
C LYS A 139 3.99 -10.37 5.11
N THR A 140 3.58 -9.11 5.06
CA THR A 140 4.40 -7.95 5.42
C THR A 140 4.82 -7.99 6.90
N MET A 141 3.93 -8.45 7.78
CA MET A 141 4.23 -8.65 9.21
C MET A 141 5.07 -9.90 9.45
N ILE A 142 4.73 -11.02 8.79
CA ILE A 142 5.50 -12.27 8.94
C ILE A 142 6.92 -12.13 8.43
N ASP A 143 7.12 -11.35 7.37
CA ASP A 143 8.43 -10.98 6.85
C ASP A 143 9.33 -10.36 7.93
N GLY A 144 8.82 -9.35 8.66
CA GLY A 144 9.57 -8.71 9.74
C GLY A 144 9.83 -9.67 10.90
N TYR A 145 8.83 -10.47 11.28
CA TYR A 145 8.99 -11.44 12.37
C TYR A 145 10.00 -12.55 12.04
N GLN A 146 10.16 -12.91 10.77
CA GLN A 146 11.06 -13.98 10.31
C GLN A 146 12.55 -13.57 10.23
N GLU A 147 12.91 -12.42 10.77
CA GLU A 147 14.29 -11.93 10.89
C GLU A 147 14.48 -11.01 12.12
N CYS A 148 15.73 -10.68 12.45
CA CYS A 148 16.05 -9.67 13.48
C CYS A 148 17.18 -8.74 13.02
N LEU A 149 17.35 -8.61 11.70
CA LEU A 149 18.24 -7.65 11.07
C LEU A 149 17.78 -6.22 11.36
N HIS A 150 16.46 -5.99 11.43
CA HIS A 150 15.89 -4.67 11.73
C HIS A 150 15.92 -4.29 13.22
N CYS A 151 16.03 -5.26 14.13
CA CYS A 151 15.88 -5.05 15.57
C CYS A 151 16.73 -3.90 16.10
N GLN A 152 18.01 -3.84 15.70
CA GLN A 152 18.96 -2.81 16.16
C GLN A 152 18.61 -1.39 15.68
N TYR A 153 17.83 -1.27 14.60
CA TYR A 153 17.47 0.01 14.00
C TYR A 153 16.07 0.48 14.44
N THR A 154 15.16 -0.47 14.66
CA THR A 154 13.75 -0.22 14.93
C THR A 154 13.39 -0.32 16.41
N HIS A 155 14.01 -1.25 17.14
CA HIS A 155 13.66 -1.55 18.53
C HIS A 155 14.83 -1.28 19.50
N PRO A 156 15.13 -0.01 19.83
CA PRO A 156 16.22 0.33 20.75
C PRO A 156 16.06 -0.30 22.14
N THR A 157 14.83 -0.39 22.66
CA THR A 157 14.57 -0.97 23.98
C THR A 157 14.71 -2.48 23.95
N PHE A 158 14.11 -3.14 22.95
CA PHE A 158 14.24 -4.59 22.77
C PHE A 158 15.71 -5.01 22.58
N SER A 159 16.45 -4.30 21.73
CA SER A 159 17.85 -4.64 21.41
C SER A 159 18.82 -4.48 22.58
N LYS A 160 18.43 -3.72 23.63
CA LYS A 160 19.20 -3.67 24.88
C LYS A 160 19.02 -4.95 25.70
N THR A 161 17.81 -5.51 25.70
CA THR A 161 17.47 -6.73 26.44
C THR A 161 17.88 -7.98 25.67
N TYR A 162 17.66 -8.00 24.36
CA TYR A 162 17.96 -9.11 23.45
C TYR A 162 18.87 -8.63 22.30
N PRO A 163 20.19 -8.59 22.51
CA PRO A 163 21.13 -8.11 21.49
C PRO A 163 21.12 -9.00 20.24
N SER A 164 21.05 -8.40 19.06
CA SER A 164 21.02 -9.12 17.76
C SER A 164 22.32 -9.86 17.41
N THR A 165 23.38 -9.71 18.22
CA THR A 165 24.68 -10.34 18.00
C THR A 165 24.62 -11.87 18.03
N PHE A 166 23.73 -12.44 18.84
CA PHE A 166 23.61 -13.89 19.05
C PHE A 166 22.35 -14.52 18.42
N TYR A 167 21.58 -13.73 17.68
CA TYR A 167 20.29 -14.15 17.15
C TYR A 167 20.43 -15.17 16.01
N ALA A 168 19.73 -16.30 16.15
CA ALA A 168 19.66 -17.36 15.16
C ALA A 168 18.21 -17.76 14.86
N VAL A 169 17.95 -18.11 13.59
CA VAL A 169 16.67 -18.65 13.13
C VAL A 169 16.89 -20.09 12.65
N HIS A 170 16.18 -21.02 13.27
CA HIS A 170 16.17 -22.44 12.93
C HIS A 170 14.83 -22.77 12.27
N ASN A 171 14.87 -23.08 10.98
CA ASN A 171 13.67 -23.39 10.19
C ASN A 171 13.39 -24.90 10.22
N HIS A 172 12.14 -25.25 10.47
CA HIS A 172 11.59 -26.60 10.44
C HIS A 172 10.40 -26.66 9.48
N HIS A 173 9.83 -27.85 9.22
CA HIS A 173 8.92 -28.07 8.08
C HIS A 173 7.80 -27.01 7.91
N ASN A 174 7.05 -26.69 8.98
CA ASN A 174 6.03 -25.62 8.96
C ASN A 174 6.12 -24.70 10.20
N PHE A 175 7.29 -24.58 10.83
CA PHE A 175 7.51 -23.64 11.94
C PHE A 175 8.98 -23.20 12.01
N SER A 176 9.25 -22.09 12.68
CA SER A 176 10.61 -21.58 12.88
C SER A 176 10.85 -21.27 14.36
N GLN A 177 12.05 -21.58 14.84
CA GLN A 177 12.51 -21.24 16.18
C GLN A 177 13.56 -20.13 16.10
N HIS A 178 13.32 -19.05 16.82
CA HIS A 178 14.21 -17.91 16.93
C HIS A 178 14.79 -17.89 18.34
N ILE A 179 16.12 -17.87 18.43
CA ILE A 179 16.84 -17.89 19.69
C ILE A 179 17.65 -16.61 19.78
N ALA A 180 17.30 -15.74 20.74
CA ALA A 180 18.01 -14.48 20.97
C ALA A 180 19.36 -14.68 21.69
N ASP A 181 19.40 -15.57 22.69
CA ASP A 181 20.61 -15.92 23.43
C ASP A 181 20.67 -17.43 23.67
N PRO A 182 21.61 -18.17 23.04
CA PRO A 182 21.76 -19.61 23.26
C PRO A 182 22.03 -20.01 24.71
N SER A 183 22.56 -19.10 25.55
CA SER A 183 22.79 -19.33 26.97
C SER A 183 21.52 -19.22 27.83
N ARG A 184 20.45 -18.64 27.26
CA ARG A 184 19.13 -18.48 27.90
C ARG A 184 18.03 -18.99 26.96
N PRO A 185 17.98 -20.30 26.69
CA PRO A 185 17.10 -20.86 25.66
C PRO A 185 15.61 -20.66 25.91
N ASP A 186 15.19 -20.37 27.15
CA ASP A 186 13.80 -20.17 27.55
C ASP A 186 13.43 -18.68 27.78
N ASP A 187 14.41 -17.77 27.67
CA ASP A 187 14.25 -16.31 27.79
C ASP A 187 14.76 -15.66 26.50
N GLY A 188 13.83 -15.32 25.60
CA GLY A 188 14.15 -14.96 24.21
C GLY A 188 13.96 -16.12 23.22
N LEU A 189 13.00 -17.01 23.52
CA LEU A 189 12.49 -18.00 22.58
C LEU A 189 11.30 -17.42 21.82
N PHE A 190 11.43 -17.24 20.52
CA PHE A 190 10.34 -16.79 19.65
C PHE A 190 10.01 -17.87 18.62
N LEU A 191 8.74 -18.20 18.51
CA LEU A 191 8.24 -19.30 17.70
C LEU A 191 7.28 -18.76 16.66
N TYR A 192 7.53 -19.10 15.40
CA TYR A 192 6.59 -18.89 14.31
C TYR A 192 5.97 -20.22 13.92
N PHE A 193 4.65 -20.30 13.93
CA PHE A 193 3.91 -21.43 13.38
C PHE A 193 3.24 -20.99 12.07
N PHE A 194 3.67 -21.62 10.98
CA PHE A 194 3.14 -21.33 9.66
C PHE A 194 1.61 -21.57 9.61
N PRO A 195 0.82 -20.66 9.01
CA PRO A 195 1.26 -19.51 8.23
C PRO A 195 1.33 -18.18 8.98
N ILE A 196 0.60 -18.01 10.09
CA ILE A 196 0.34 -16.65 10.65
C ILE A 196 0.40 -16.55 12.17
N CYS A 197 0.74 -17.63 12.88
CA CYS A 197 0.71 -17.65 14.35
C CYS A 197 2.11 -17.49 14.92
N THR A 198 2.23 -16.77 16.03
CA THR A 198 3.50 -16.62 16.76
C THR A 198 3.31 -16.89 18.25
N LEU A 199 4.40 -17.23 18.92
CA LEU A 199 4.47 -17.37 20.38
C LEU A 199 5.86 -16.91 20.85
N ASN A 200 5.88 -15.95 21.75
CA ASN A 200 7.08 -15.29 22.23
C ASN A 200 7.19 -15.51 23.74
N VAL A 201 8.29 -16.10 24.19
CA VAL A 201 8.58 -16.35 25.60
C VAL A 201 9.66 -15.39 26.07
N TYR A 202 9.32 -14.59 27.07
CA TYR A 202 10.18 -13.61 27.73
C TYR A 202 10.41 -14.05 29.18
N GLY A 203 11.50 -13.60 29.82
CA GLY A 203 11.78 -13.83 31.24
C GLY A 203 10.71 -13.26 32.18
N GLY A 204 9.59 -13.99 32.37
CA GLY A 204 8.46 -13.65 33.24
C GLY A 204 7.07 -13.71 32.58
N GLY A 205 7.01 -13.68 31.25
CA GLY A 205 5.76 -13.57 30.50
C GLY A 205 5.82 -14.18 29.11
N MET A 206 4.66 -14.29 28.48
CA MET A 206 4.51 -14.80 27.12
C MET A 206 3.49 -13.99 26.35
N SER A 207 3.74 -13.80 25.06
CA SER A 207 2.76 -13.20 24.14
C SER A 207 2.60 -14.07 22.91
N SER A 208 1.39 -14.14 22.40
CA SER A 208 1.11 -14.77 21.11
C SER A 208 0.43 -13.73 20.23
N PHE A 209 0.76 -13.71 18.95
CA PHE A 209 -0.05 -12.95 18.01
C PHE A 209 -0.38 -13.74 16.75
N ARG A 210 -1.48 -13.32 16.12
CA ARG A 210 -1.95 -13.87 14.84
C ARG A 210 -2.17 -12.73 13.86
N VAL A 211 -1.72 -12.97 12.63
CA VAL A 211 -1.79 -12.01 11.52
C VAL A 211 -2.95 -12.44 10.61
N CYS A 212 -4.19 -12.23 11.06
CA CYS A 212 -5.39 -12.76 10.40
C CYS A 212 -5.76 -11.90 9.19
N PRO A 213 -5.61 -12.37 7.94
CA PRO A 213 -5.97 -11.56 6.78
C PRO A 213 -7.48 -11.32 6.72
N THR A 214 -7.90 -10.24 6.05
CA THR A 214 -9.31 -9.92 5.78
C THR A 214 -9.68 -10.26 4.32
N PRO A 215 -10.92 -10.02 3.84
CA PRO A 215 -11.22 -10.13 2.40
C PRO A 215 -10.37 -9.21 1.51
N ASP A 216 -9.93 -8.06 2.03
CA ASP A 216 -9.01 -7.17 1.34
C ASP A 216 -7.56 -7.65 1.58
N PRO A 217 -6.80 -8.03 0.54
CA PRO A 217 -5.41 -8.48 0.69
C PRO A 217 -4.48 -7.39 1.26
N GLY A 218 -4.87 -6.12 1.20
CA GLY A 218 -4.15 -4.99 1.78
C GLY A 218 -4.49 -4.72 3.24
N VAL A 219 -5.42 -5.47 3.85
CA VAL A 219 -5.84 -5.28 5.26
C VAL A 219 -5.74 -6.59 6.03
N THR A 220 -5.10 -6.51 7.20
CA THR A 220 -4.93 -7.62 8.13
C THR A 220 -5.42 -7.20 9.51
N ARG A 221 -6.11 -8.12 10.18
CA ARG A 221 -6.50 -8.00 11.57
C ARG A 221 -5.46 -8.68 12.45
N MET A 222 -4.76 -7.90 13.25
CA MET A 222 -3.82 -8.42 14.24
C MET A 222 -4.57 -8.81 15.52
N GLU A 223 -4.33 -10.01 16.02
CA GLU A 223 -4.79 -10.46 17.35
C GLU A 223 -3.61 -10.73 18.25
N PHE A 224 -3.67 -10.32 19.51
CA PHE A 224 -2.66 -10.62 20.50
C PHE A 224 -3.30 -11.22 21.74
N ASP A 225 -2.62 -12.20 22.32
CA ASP A 225 -2.91 -12.78 23.63
C ASP A 225 -1.68 -12.62 24.53
N TYR A 226 -1.88 -12.17 25.77
CA TYR A 226 -0.82 -11.92 26.75
C TYR A 226 -1.00 -12.77 27.99
N TYR A 227 0.11 -13.34 28.47
CA TYR A 227 0.18 -14.25 29.59
C TYR A 227 1.32 -13.82 30.51
N HIS A 228 1.09 -13.84 31.82
CA HIS A 228 2.10 -13.39 32.79
C HIS A 228 1.81 -13.98 34.17
N LEU A 229 2.86 -14.38 34.90
CA LEU A 229 2.75 -14.93 36.25
C LEU A 229 2.05 -13.95 37.19
N ASP A 230 2.49 -12.69 37.15
CA ASP A 230 1.99 -11.63 38.01
C ASP A 230 0.86 -10.82 37.37
N ALA A 231 0.16 -10.06 38.20
CA ALA A 231 -0.92 -9.15 37.82
C ALA A 231 -0.59 -7.72 38.30
N GLY A 232 -1.42 -6.73 37.97
CA GLY A 232 -1.21 -5.36 38.42
C GLY A 232 0.00 -4.71 37.73
N ASP A 233 0.83 -4.01 38.51
CA ASP A 233 1.90 -3.15 37.99
C ASP A 233 2.97 -3.93 37.20
N GLU A 234 3.36 -5.12 37.66
CA GLU A 234 4.35 -5.97 36.97
C GLU A 234 3.84 -6.41 35.59
N PHE A 235 2.56 -6.80 35.49
CA PHE A 235 1.95 -7.10 34.19
C PHE A 235 1.85 -5.85 33.30
N ALA A 236 1.55 -4.68 33.88
CA ALA A 236 1.45 -3.44 33.13
C ALA A 236 2.80 -3.03 32.51
N GLU A 237 3.91 -3.21 33.23
CA GLU A 237 5.26 -2.98 32.72
C GLU A 237 5.61 -3.95 31.59
N TYR A 238 5.40 -5.25 31.80
CA TYR A 238 5.59 -6.28 30.77
C TYR A 238 4.77 -5.97 29.51
N PHE A 239 3.47 -5.71 29.69
CA PHE A 239 2.54 -5.39 28.61
C PHE A 239 2.99 -4.14 27.86
N GLY A 240 3.41 -3.09 28.56
CA GLY A 240 3.94 -1.87 27.96
C GLY A 240 5.15 -2.13 27.06
N PHE A 241 6.11 -2.94 27.53
CA PHE A 241 7.30 -3.31 26.76
C PHE A 241 6.95 -4.08 25.49
N VAL A 242 6.20 -5.18 25.59
CA VAL A 242 5.85 -5.99 24.40
C VAL A 242 4.92 -5.25 23.44
N ARG A 243 4.07 -4.37 23.96
CA ARG A 243 3.18 -3.54 23.14
C ARG A 243 3.95 -2.50 22.34
N GLN A 244 5.00 -1.92 22.92
CA GLN A 244 5.86 -0.97 22.21
C GLN A 244 6.49 -1.63 20.98
N VAL A 245 7.10 -2.80 21.14
CA VAL A 245 7.72 -3.54 20.03
C VAL A 245 6.70 -3.84 18.93
N ALA A 246 5.53 -4.36 19.30
CA ALA A 246 4.46 -4.66 18.35
C ALA A 246 3.96 -3.42 17.57
N MET A 247 3.93 -2.24 18.20
CA MET A 247 3.53 -0.99 17.52
C MET A 247 4.62 -0.44 16.61
N GLU A 248 5.90 -0.63 16.97
CA GLU A 248 7.03 -0.28 16.11
C GLU A 248 7.01 -1.11 14.83
N ASP A 249 6.77 -2.43 14.93
CA ASP A 249 6.61 -3.33 13.77
C ASP A 249 5.39 -3.01 12.93
N PHE A 250 4.27 -2.67 13.57
CA PHE A 250 3.05 -2.26 12.88
C PHE A 250 3.30 -1.04 11.98
N GLU A 251 4.01 -0.03 12.50
CA GLU A 251 4.37 1.16 11.72
C GLU A 251 5.32 0.81 10.55
N LEU A 252 6.22 -0.16 10.76
CA LEU A 252 7.07 -0.66 9.67
C LEU A 252 6.24 -1.24 8.53
N CYS A 253 5.26 -2.08 8.88
CA CYS A 253 4.42 -2.79 7.93
C CYS A 253 3.55 -1.84 7.10
N GLU A 254 2.85 -0.89 7.71
CA GLU A 254 2.00 0.06 6.98
C GLU A 254 2.79 0.89 5.96
N ARG A 255 3.97 1.39 6.37
CA ARG A 255 4.81 2.17 5.45
C ARG A 255 5.43 1.32 4.34
N ALA A 256 5.87 0.10 4.65
CA ALA A 256 6.39 -0.81 3.63
C ALA A 256 5.29 -1.21 2.64
N GLN A 257 4.07 -1.50 3.11
CA GLN A 257 2.93 -1.82 2.27
C GLN A 257 2.60 -0.70 1.29
N GLY A 258 2.58 0.57 1.76
CA GLY A 258 2.31 1.71 0.87
C GLY A 258 3.23 1.74 -0.35
N ASN A 259 4.53 1.43 -0.16
CA ASN A 259 5.50 1.37 -1.24
C ASN A 259 5.43 0.06 -2.07
N LEU A 260 5.01 -1.07 -1.48
CA LEU A 260 4.73 -2.30 -2.21
C LEU A 260 3.56 -2.11 -3.18
N GLY A 261 2.49 -1.42 -2.76
CA GLY A 261 1.32 -1.09 -3.58
C GLY A 261 1.49 0.12 -4.50
N ALA A 262 2.64 0.80 -4.45
CA ALA A 262 2.86 2.01 -5.26
C ALA A 262 3.11 1.71 -6.75
N GLY A 263 3.39 0.47 -7.13
CA GLY A 263 3.72 0.12 -8.52
C GLY A 263 5.11 0.62 -8.96
N VAL A 264 6.05 0.72 -8.03
CA VAL A 264 7.45 1.16 -8.27
C VAL A 264 8.46 0.09 -7.87
N TYR A 265 8.21 -0.58 -6.73
CA TYR A 265 9.08 -1.60 -6.18
C TYR A 265 8.74 -2.98 -6.75
N GLY A 266 9.76 -3.77 -7.10
CA GLY A 266 9.59 -5.15 -7.59
C GLY A 266 9.89 -6.20 -6.53
N GLN A 267 11.16 -6.31 -6.13
CA GLN A 267 11.66 -7.26 -5.14
C GLN A 267 12.96 -6.75 -4.52
N GLY A 268 13.37 -7.36 -3.40
CA GLY A 268 14.61 -7.02 -2.70
C GLY A 268 15.45 -8.25 -2.41
N VAL A 269 16.77 -8.09 -2.39
CA VAL A 269 17.70 -9.18 -2.07
C VAL A 269 17.66 -9.49 -0.57
N LEU A 270 17.69 -10.78 -0.24
CA LEU A 270 17.70 -11.31 1.11
C LEU A 270 19.11 -11.76 1.50
N ASN A 271 19.46 -11.51 2.76
CA ASN A 271 20.67 -12.02 3.38
C ASN A 271 20.49 -13.52 3.69
N PRO A 272 21.34 -14.42 3.17
CA PRO A 272 21.16 -15.86 3.35
C PRO A 272 21.32 -16.33 4.79
N VAL A 273 21.97 -15.55 5.65
CA VAL A 273 22.19 -15.86 7.07
C VAL A 273 21.19 -15.13 7.96
N LYS A 274 21.02 -13.82 7.73
CA LYS A 274 20.19 -12.97 8.62
C LYS A 274 18.70 -12.97 8.28
N GLU A 275 18.33 -13.35 7.06
CA GLU A 275 16.95 -13.39 6.57
C GLU A 275 16.59 -14.79 6.02
N GLY A 276 17.25 -15.83 6.53
CA GLY A 276 16.98 -17.21 6.14
C GLY A 276 15.56 -17.66 6.48
N GLY A 277 14.97 -17.17 7.58
CA GLY A 277 13.56 -17.41 7.94
C GLY A 277 12.60 -16.83 6.89
N VAL A 278 12.87 -15.61 6.44
CA VAL A 278 12.09 -14.94 5.38
C VAL A 278 12.09 -15.76 4.10
N ALA A 279 13.28 -16.15 3.61
CA ALA A 279 13.40 -16.95 2.40
C ALA A 279 12.70 -18.31 2.53
N PHE A 280 12.77 -18.92 3.72
CA PHE A 280 12.17 -20.22 4.02
C PHE A 280 10.64 -20.18 3.93
N TYR A 281 9.97 -19.33 4.72
CA TYR A 281 8.50 -19.32 4.75
C TYR A 281 7.92 -18.83 3.42
N GLN A 282 8.54 -17.83 2.77
CA GLN A 282 8.11 -17.39 1.44
C GLN A 282 8.27 -18.49 0.38
N GLY A 283 9.33 -19.31 0.49
CA GLY A 283 9.48 -20.52 -0.30
C GLY A 283 8.31 -21.47 -0.13
N ARG A 284 7.90 -21.72 1.12
CA ARG A 284 6.76 -22.57 1.44
C ARG A 284 5.44 -22.04 0.89
N VAL A 285 5.17 -20.74 1.04
CA VAL A 285 3.98 -20.09 0.44
C VAL A 285 3.99 -20.28 -1.07
N PHE A 286 5.11 -19.97 -1.72
CA PHE A 286 5.26 -20.07 -3.17
C PHE A 286 4.97 -21.49 -3.68
N GLU A 287 5.58 -22.50 -3.06
CA GLU A 287 5.40 -23.91 -3.43
C GLU A 287 3.94 -24.36 -3.33
N LEU A 288 3.27 -24.04 -2.21
CA LEU A 288 1.87 -24.40 -1.98
C LEU A 288 0.93 -23.72 -2.98
N VAL A 289 1.15 -22.43 -3.24
CA VAL A 289 0.38 -21.64 -4.20
C VAL A 289 0.55 -22.18 -5.62
N CYS A 290 1.79 -22.44 -6.05
CA CYS A 290 2.07 -23.00 -7.38
C CYS A 290 1.46 -24.39 -7.56
N ALA A 291 1.59 -25.28 -6.57
CA ALA A 291 0.99 -26.61 -6.63
C ALA A 291 -0.55 -26.56 -6.72
N GLN A 292 -1.19 -25.65 -5.98
CA GLN A 292 -2.63 -25.44 -6.08
C GLN A 292 -3.05 -24.85 -7.42
N PHE A 293 -2.29 -23.89 -7.95
CA PHE A 293 -2.56 -23.30 -9.26
C PHE A 293 -2.52 -24.35 -10.37
N GLU A 294 -1.52 -25.24 -10.36
CA GLU A 294 -1.42 -26.34 -11.31
C GLU A 294 -2.61 -27.31 -11.18
N THR A 295 -2.97 -27.66 -9.95
CA THR A 295 -4.15 -28.51 -9.66
C THR A 295 -5.42 -27.90 -10.24
N ASP A 296 -5.65 -26.60 -10.00
CA ASP A 296 -6.84 -25.89 -10.46
C ASP A 296 -6.87 -25.82 -12.00
N ARG A 297 -5.72 -25.59 -12.63
CA ARG A 297 -5.60 -25.59 -14.09
C ARG A 297 -5.90 -26.95 -14.72
N HIS A 298 -5.54 -28.05 -14.06
CA HIS A 298 -5.88 -29.40 -14.51
C HIS A 298 -7.38 -29.68 -14.38
N ILE A 299 -8.00 -29.24 -13.28
CA ILE A 299 -9.45 -29.38 -13.06
C ILE A 299 -10.24 -28.59 -14.12
N ASP A 300 -9.83 -27.34 -14.40
CA ASP A 300 -10.44 -26.52 -15.46
C ASP A 300 -10.34 -27.22 -16.83
N HIS A 301 -9.17 -27.75 -17.17
CA HIS A 301 -8.95 -28.46 -18.44
C HIS A 301 -9.82 -29.71 -18.57
N ASP A 302 -9.94 -30.51 -17.51
CA ASP A 302 -10.82 -31.68 -17.49
C ASP A 302 -12.30 -31.29 -17.58
N ALA A 303 -12.70 -30.19 -16.96
CA ALA A 303 -14.05 -29.64 -17.07
C ALA A 303 -14.36 -29.20 -18.51
N ASP A 304 -13.44 -28.49 -19.17
CA ASP A 304 -13.57 -28.08 -20.57
C ASP A 304 -13.69 -29.29 -21.51
N ILE A 305 -12.89 -30.35 -21.29
CA ILE A 305 -13.00 -31.60 -22.04
C ILE A 305 -14.37 -32.25 -21.83
N ARG A 306 -14.90 -32.27 -20.60
CA ARG A 306 -16.23 -32.82 -20.31
C ARG A 306 -17.34 -32.02 -20.98
N VAL A 307 -17.27 -30.69 -20.94
CA VAL A 307 -18.23 -29.81 -21.62
C VAL A 307 -18.18 -30.03 -23.13
N MET A 308 -16.99 -30.10 -23.72
CA MET A 308 -16.83 -30.41 -25.15
C MET A 308 -17.37 -31.79 -25.50
N ALA A 309 -17.06 -32.83 -24.71
CA ALA A 309 -17.61 -34.17 -24.90
C ALA A 309 -19.14 -34.19 -24.78
N MET A 310 -19.73 -33.43 -23.86
CA MET A 310 -21.18 -33.25 -23.77
C MET A 310 -21.76 -32.59 -25.02
N ILE A 311 -21.16 -31.49 -25.49
CA ILE A 311 -21.57 -30.80 -26.73
C ILE A 311 -21.49 -31.76 -27.92
N TYR A 312 -20.39 -32.50 -28.09
CA TYR A 312 -20.25 -33.48 -29.17
C TYR A 312 -21.28 -34.62 -29.05
N SER A 313 -21.55 -35.11 -27.84
CA SER A 313 -22.55 -36.16 -27.60
C SER A 313 -23.98 -35.70 -27.87
N GLN A 314 -24.29 -34.41 -27.66
CA GLN A 314 -25.59 -33.81 -27.96
C GLN A 314 -25.73 -33.39 -29.43
N ALA A 315 -24.66 -32.94 -30.09
CA ALA A 315 -24.70 -32.50 -31.48
C ALA A 315 -24.92 -33.63 -32.49
N ILE A 316 -24.49 -34.86 -32.19
CA ILE A 316 -24.63 -36.03 -33.10
C ILE A 316 -26.10 -36.44 -33.30
N PRO A 317 -26.95 -36.57 -32.25
CA PRO A 317 -28.39 -36.82 -32.42
C PRO A 317 -29.14 -35.65 -33.07
N THR A 318 -28.77 -34.39 -32.78
CA THR A 318 -29.47 -33.22 -33.32
C THR A 318 -29.18 -33.01 -34.81
N LEU A 319 -27.96 -33.27 -35.28
CA LEU A 319 -27.64 -33.23 -36.73
C LEU A 319 -28.39 -34.32 -37.51
N LEU A 320 -28.57 -35.53 -36.93
CA LEU A 320 -29.40 -36.58 -37.53
C LEU A 320 -30.90 -36.21 -37.53
N ALA A 321 -31.41 -35.59 -36.47
CA ALA A 321 -32.80 -35.16 -36.38
C ALA A 321 -33.11 -33.99 -37.35
N VAL A 322 -32.18 -33.06 -37.56
CA VAL A 322 -32.31 -31.98 -38.55
C VAL A 322 -32.26 -32.53 -39.99
N LEU A 323 -31.43 -33.54 -40.27
CA LEU A 323 -31.41 -34.22 -41.59
C LEU A 323 -32.72 -34.96 -41.91
N VAL A 324 -33.44 -35.49 -40.90
CA VAL A 324 -34.77 -36.10 -41.08
C VAL A 324 -35.89 -35.03 -41.13
N GLY A 325 -35.73 -33.91 -40.41
CA GLY A 325 -36.72 -32.82 -40.37
C GLY A 325 -36.73 -31.88 -41.59
N VAL A 326 -35.60 -31.73 -42.30
CA VAL A 326 -35.49 -30.88 -43.51
C VAL A 326 -36.29 -31.42 -44.70
N VAL A 327 -36.71 -32.70 -44.69
CA VAL A 327 -37.61 -33.26 -45.71
C VAL A 327 -39.09 -32.90 -45.46
N PHE A 328 -39.47 -32.50 -44.24
CA PHE A 328 -40.89 -32.27 -43.89
C PHE A 328 -41.33 -30.79 -43.89
N VAL A 329 -40.40 -29.83 -43.79
CA VAL A 329 -40.74 -28.40 -43.64
C VAL A 329 -40.68 -27.60 -44.96
N TYR A 330 -40.60 -28.28 -46.11
CA TYR A 330 -40.80 -27.65 -47.44
C TYR A 330 -42.29 -27.54 -47.86
N ARG A 331 -43.23 -27.69 -46.91
CA ARG A 331 -44.63 -27.32 -47.09
C ARG A 331 -45.19 -26.77 -45.78
N VAL A 332 -45.23 -25.45 -45.67
CA VAL A 332 -46.39 -24.62 -45.29
C VAL A 332 -45.87 -23.26 -44.83
N ARG A 333 -46.57 -22.26 -45.34
CA ARG A 333 -46.23 -20.86 -45.43
C ARG A 333 -46.81 -20.09 -44.24
N SER A 334 -46.11 -19.02 -43.89
CA SER A 334 -46.61 -17.72 -43.41
C SER A 334 -47.50 -17.67 -42.16
N ALA A 335 -46.98 -17.07 -41.10
CA ALA A 335 -47.75 -16.18 -40.22
C ALA A 335 -46.84 -15.05 -39.70
N SER A 336 -47.36 -13.84 -39.81
CA SER A 336 -46.78 -12.56 -39.42
C SER A 336 -46.53 -12.44 -37.91
N VAL A 337 -45.36 -11.94 -37.52
CA VAL A 337 -45.09 -11.47 -36.15
C VAL A 337 -45.00 -9.95 -36.16
N SER A 338 -45.81 -9.34 -35.30
CA SER A 338 -45.93 -7.90 -35.08
C SER A 338 -44.70 -7.36 -34.35
N GLU A 339 -44.07 -6.36 -34.94
CA GLU A 339 -42.91 -5.64 -34.42
C GLU A 339 -43.39 -4.61 -33.38
N LYS A 340 -43.15 -4.88 -32.09
CA LYS A 340 -43.33 -3.87 -31.04
C LYS A 340 -42.13 -2.94 -31.05
N THR A 341 -42.34 -1.72 -31.54
CA THR A 341 -41.40 -0.62 -31.42
C THR A 341 -41.26 -0.22 -29.94
N GLU A 342 -40.24 -0.73 -29.27
CA GLU A 342 -39.76 -0.12 -28.03
C GLU A 342 -39.18 1.25 -28.34
N ARG A 343 -39.81 2.29 -27.78
CA ARG A 343 -39.24 3.63 -27.77
C ARG A 343 -37.98 3.58 -26.90
N HIS A 344 -36.82 3.47 -27.54
CA HIS A 344 -35.56 3.83 -26.91
C HIS A 344 -35.67 5.28 -26.44
N LEU A 345 -35.84 5.46 -25.13
CA LEU A 345 -35.48 6.71 -24.48
C LEU A 345 -33.99 6.87 -24.71
N VAL A 346 -33.62 7.71 -25.68
CA VAL A 346 -32.25 8.15 -25.91
C VAL A 346 -31.87 8.98 -24.68
N CYS A 347 -31.36 8.30 -23.64
CA CYS A 347 -30.63 8.97 -22.59
C CYS A 347 -29.34 9.47 -23.25
N LYS A 348 -29.09 10.77 -23.15
CA LYS A 348 -27.83 11.36 -23.61
C LYS A 348 -26.71 10.68 -22.82
N GLU A 349 -25.89 9.87 -23.47
CA GLU A 349 -24.76 9.21 -22.81
C GLU A 349 -23.93 10.25 -22.05
N CYS A 350 -23.70 9.99 -20.77
CA CYS A 350 -22.90 10.87 -19.94
C CYS A 350 -21.45 10.82 -20.45
N GLU A 351 -20.84 11.98 -20.70
CA GLU A 351 -19.48 12.06 -21.28
C GLU A 351 -18.39 11.48 -20.34
N PHE A 352 -18.72 11.29 -19.05
CA PHE A 352 -17.83 10.80 -17.99
C PHE A 352 -18.42 9.57 -17.27
N PRO A 353 -17.59 8.69 -16.68
CA PRO A 353 -18.06 7.55 -15.89
C PRO A 353 -18.92 7.96 -14.71
N ALA A 354 -19.83 7.07 -14.32
CA ALA A 354 -20.72 7.29 -13.17
C ALA A 354 -19.94 7.54 -11.85
N ASP A 355 -18.80 6.89 -11.68
CA ASP A 355 -17.93 7.01 -10.51
C ASP A 355 -16.72 7.92 -10.74
N TRP A 356 -16.80 8.87 -11.69
CA TRP A 356 -15.71 9.81 -11.99
C TRP A 356 -15.12 10.50 -10.76
N TRP A 357 -15.94 10.81 -9.76
CA TRP A 357 -15.55 11.54 -8.55
C TRP A 357 -15.11 10.65 -7.38
N THR A 358 -15.52 9.38 -7.36
CA THR A 358 -15.47 8.50 -6.18
C THR A 358 -14.85 7.13 -6.48
N GLY A 359 -14.57 6.82 -7.74
CA GLY A 359 -14.08 5.53 -8.20
C GLY A 359 -12.61 5.33 -7.91
N ARG A 360 -12.31 4.36 -7.04
CA ARG A 360 -10.94 3.92 -6.74
C ARG A 360 -10.20 3.44 -8.00
N ASP A 361 -10.86 2.64 -8.83
CA ASP A 361 -10.25 2.10 -10.06
C ASP A 361 -9.88 3.22 -11.04
N ILE A 362 -10.70 4.27 -11.14
CA ILE A 362 -10.39 5.46 -11.95
C ILE A 362 -9.16 6.17 -11.38
N PHE A 363 -9.12 6.37 -10.05
CA PHE A 363 -7.96 6.99 -9.40
C PHE A 363 -6.67 6.20 -9.64
N GLU A 364 -6.72 4.86 -9.57
CA GLU A 364 -5.58 4.00 -9.88
C GLU A 364 -5.09 4.17 -11.34
N VAL A 365 -6.01 4.29 -12.30
CA VAL A 365 -5.63 4.60 -13.68
C VAL A 365 -5.08 6.03 -13.79
N GLU A 366 -5.63 7.02 -13.09
CA GLU A 366 -5.10 8.40 -13.07
C GLU A 366 -3.66 8.47 -12.55
N ARG A 367 -3.35 7.72 -11.49
CA ARG A 367 -1.97 7.54 -10.97
C ARG A 367 -1.01 7.13 -12.09
N ARG A 368 -1.38 6.12 -12.87
CA ARG A 368 -0.56 5.55 -13.95
C ARG A 368 -0.62 6.35 -15.27
N ALA A 369 -1.72 7.05 -15.54
CA ALA A 369 -1.93 7.77 -16.78
C ALA A 369 -1.39 9.20 -16.74
N ILE A 370 -1.50 9.86 -15.59
CA ILE A 370 -1.28 11.29 -15.45
C ILE A 370 -0.06 11.55 -14.57
N PHE A 371 -0.14 11.18 -13.28
CA PHE A 371 0.86 11.55 -12.28
C PHE A 371 2.22 10.92 -12.53
N SER A 372 2.25 9.70 -13.07
CA SER A 372 3.51 9.05 -13.40
C SER A 372 4.14 9.46 -14.72
N LYS A 373 3.39 10.07 -15.66
CA LYS A 373 3.87 10.38 -17.02
C LYS A 373 4.08 11.88 -17.29
N THR A 374 3.52 12.74 -16.45
CA THR A 374 3.50 14.20 -16.65
C THR A 374 4.58 14.87 -15.81
N TRP A 375 5.16 15.97 -16.30
CA TRP A 375 6.06 16.81 -15.51
C TRP A 375 5.27 17.54 -14.42
N LEU A 376 5.60 17.28 -13.16
CA LEU A 376 4.95 17.86 -11.98
C LEU A 376 5.85 18.91 -11.35
N CYS A 377 5.39 20.16 -11.26
CA CYS A 377 6.08 21.22 -10.52
C CYS A 377 5.85 21.05 -9.01
N LEU A 378 6.87 20.65 -8.25
CA LEU A 378 6.71 20.34 -6.81
C LEU A 378 7.45 21.28 -5.87
N ALA A 379 8.49 21.95 -6.37
CA ALA A 379 9.34 22.78 -5.53
C ALA A 379 9.94 23.95 -6.30
N HIS A 380 10.61 24.82 -5.56
CA HIS A 380 11.51 25.83 -6.09
C HIS A 380 12.89 25.66 -5.44
N ARG A 381 13.97 25.94 -6.18
CA ARG A 381 15.35 25.68 -5.74
C ARG A 381 15.72 26.39 -4.45
N SER A 382 15.07 27.52 -4.14
CA SER A 382 15.30 28.27 -2.89
C SER A 382 14.90 27.51 -1.63
N ARG A 383 14.16 26.39 -1.76
CA ARG A 383 13.92 25.46 -0.65
C ARG A 383 15.16 24.65 -0.24
N PHE A 384 16.17 24.59 -1.10
CA PHE A 384 17.37 23.77 -0.91
C PHE A 384 18.59 24.67 -0.74
N ALA A 385 18.74 25.27 0.44
CA ALA A 385 19.76 26.28 0.70
C ALA A 385 21.19 25.73 0.63
N LYS A 386 21.40 24.49 1.11
CA LYS A 386 22.70 23.81 1.10
C LYS A 386 22.62 22.38 0.58
N THR A 387 23.77 21.82 0.24
CA THR A 387 23.87 20.41 -0.15
C THR A 387 23.32 19.48 0.93
N GLY A 388 22.60 18.45 0.49
CA GLY A 388 21.96 17.47 1.36
C GLY A 388 20.61 17.93 1.89
N ASP A 389 20.20 19.19 1.69
CA ASP A 389 18.83 19.61 1.94
C ASP A 389 17.88 18.79 1.07
N TYR A 390 16.83 18.26 1.68
CA TYR A 390 15.84 17.43 1.02
C TYR A 390 14.41 17.74 1.49
N GLN A 391 13.46 17.45 0.61
CA GLN A 391 12.03 17.58 0.85
C GLN A 391 11.32 16.35 0.29
N CYS A 392 10.43 15.77 1.09
CA CYS A 392 9.60 14.63 0.72
C CYS A 392 8.20 15.09 0.31
N TYR A 393 7.62 14.34 -0.61
CA TYR A 393 6.26 14.52 -1.13
C TYR A 393 5.64 13.14 -1.33
N ASP A 394 4.35 13.02 -1.01
CA ASP A 394 3.53 11.90 -1.43
C ASP A 394 2.56 12.41 -2.50
N VAL A 395 2.76 11.98 -3.74
CA VAL A 395 1.96 12.43 -4.88
C VAL A 395 1.16 11.26 -5.41
N ALA A 396 -0.15 11.25 -5.20
CA ALA A 396 -1.03 10.18 -5.69
C ALA A 396 -0.49 8.78 -5.33
N GLY A 397 -0.12 8.58 -4.06
CA GLY A 397 0.46 7.32 -3.55
C GLY A 397 1.93 7.06 -3.92
N PHE A 398 2.58 7.91 -4.72
CA PHE A 398 4.02 7.82 -4.98
C PHE A 398 4.79 8.61 -3.92
N SER A 399 5.46 7.91 -3.00
CA SER A 399 6.37 8.55 -2.04
C SER A 399 7.70 8.87 -2.70
N ILE A 400 8.07 10.15 -2.72
CA ILE A 400 9.29 10.65 -3.36
C ILE A 400 9.99 11.68 -2.48
N PHE A 401 11.27 11.89 -2.74
CA PHE A 401 11.99 13.02 -2.16
C PHE A 401 12.92 13.68 -3.19
N LEU A 402 13.06 14.99 -3.04
CA LEU A 402 13.96 15.84 -3.79
C LEU A 402 15.15 16.17 -2.88
N ILE A 403 16.37 16.14 -3.40
CA ILE A 403 17.60 16.40 -2.63
C ILE A 403 18.61 17.19 -3.45
N ARG A 404 19.29 18.16 -2.82
CA ARG A 404 20.35 18.94 -3.47
C ARG A 404 21.71 18.25 -3.36
N GLY A 405 22.35 18.01 -4.50
CA GLY A 405 23.69 17.43 -4.60
C GLY A 405 24.81 18.40 -4.22
N LYS A 406 26.06 17.89 -4.22
CA LYS A 406 27.27 18.73 -4.00
C LYS A 406 27.57 19.65 -5.19
N ASP A 407 27.08 19.29 -6.36
CA ASP A 407 27.13 20.07 -7.60
C ASP A 407 26.09 21.20 -7.65
N GLY A 408 25.24 21.32 -6.64
CA GLY A 408 24.20 22.34 -6.57
C GLY A 408 22.88 21.93 -7.22
N GLU A 409 22.85 20.82 -7.96
CA GLU A 409 21.68 20.33 -8.69
C GLU A 409 20.69 19.61 -7.77
N VAL A 410 19.39 19.83 -7.99
CA VAL A 410 18.31 19.13 -7.29
C VAL A 410 17.94 17.86 -8.05
N ARG A 411 18.00 16.72 -7.36
CA ARG A 411 17.65 15.40 -7.88
C ARG A 411 16.40 14.87 -7.20
N ALA A 412 15.71 13.95 -7.84
CA ALA A 412 14.53 13.29 -7.28
C ALA A 412 14.70 11.76 -7.24
N PHE A 413 14.19 11.13 -6.18
CA PHE A 413 14.20 9.68 -6.00
C PHE A 413 12.87 9.23 -5.40
N HIS A 414 12.44 8.02 -5.72
CA HIS A 414 11.39 7.38 -4.94
C HIS A 414 11.90 7.14 -3.51
N ASN A 415 11.08 7.46 -2.53
CA ASN A 415 11.35 7.24 -1.11
C ASN A 415 11.12 5.77 -0.74
N VAL A 416 11.82 4.87 -1.42
CA VAL A 416 11.64 3.43 -1.35
C VAL A 416 13.00 2.79 -1.19
N CYS A 417 13.24 2.16 -0.05
CA CYS A 417 14.45 1.39 0.19
C CYS A 417 14.48 0.16 -0.72
N ARG A 418 15.60 -0.07 -1.39
CA ARG A 418 15.80 -1.17 -2.35
C ARG A 418 15.82 -2.56 -1.71
N HIS A 419 15.86 -2.65 -0.39
CA HIS A 419 15.93 -3.92 0.33
C HIS A 419 14.55 -4.50 0.67
N ARG A 420 13.65 -3.71 1.30
CA ARG A 420 12.37 -4.18 1.83
C ARG A 420 11.26 -3.12 1.70
N ALA A 421 11.27 -2.37 0.60
CA ALA A 421 10.32 -1.31 0.23
C ALA A 421 10.08 -0.17 1.23
N TYR A 422 10.68 -0.18 2.42
CA TYR A 422 10.42 0.83 3.45
C TYR A 422 10.89 2.25 3.06
N ALA A 423 10.23 3.27 3.60
CA ALA A 423 10.63 4.67 3.39
C ALA A 423 12.07 4.94 3.88
N VAL A 424 12.89 5.56 3.04
CA VAL A 424 14.29 5.90 3.37
C VAL A 424 14.34 7.02 4.40
N THR A 425 13.47 8.03 4.26
CA THR A 425 13.28 9.10 5.23
C THR A 425 11.81 9.22 5.62
N LYS A 426 11.57 9.38 6.93
CA LYS A 426 10.24 9.67 7.49
C LYS A 426 9.93 11.17 7.58
N LYS A 427 10.97 12.01 7.58
CA LYS A 427 10.82 13.45 7.78
C LYS A 427 10.37 14.09 6.48
N GLU A 428 9.37 14.96 6.56
CA GLU A 428 8.94 15.76 5.41
C GLU A 428 10.08 16.59 4.83
N ARG A 429 11.00 17.07 5.66
CA ARG A 429 12.19 17.80 5.22
C ARG A 429 13.37 17.58 6.15
N GLY A 430 14.57 17.82 5.64
CA GLY A 430 15.78 17.76 6.44
C GLY A 430 17.01 18.13 5.65
N SER A 431 18.18 17.88 6.24
CA SER A 431 19.48 18.06 5.60
C SER A 431 20.40 16.93 6.02
N ALA A 432 20.89 16.14 5.06
CA ALA A 432 21.77 15.02 5.32
C ALA A 432 22.68 14.73 4.11
N ALA A 433 23.96 14.45 4.36
CA ALA A 433 24.89 13.99 3.32
C ALA A 433 24.67 12.51 2.95
N VAL A 434 24.09 11.73 3.87
CA VAL A 434 23.74 10.31 3.72
C VAL A 434 22.39 10.06 4.40
N LEU A 435 21.46 9.43 3.68
CA LEU A 435 20.14 9.04 4.17
C LEU A 435 20.13 7.54 4.49
N GLY A 436 19.87 7.19 5.75
CA GLY A 436 19.79 5.80 6.21
C GLY A 436 18.36 5.34 6.42
N CYS A 437 17.99 4.22 5.80
CA CYS A 437 16.72 3.54 6.02
C CYS A 437 16.63 3.05 7.48
N ARG A 438 15.52 3.38 8.16
CA ARG A 438 15.30 3.00 9.57
C ARG A 438 14.86 1.56 9.79
N TYR A 439 14.59 0.82 8.70
CA TYR A 439 14.27 -0.60 8.80
C TYR A 439 15.55 -1.44 8.97
N HIS A 440 16.47 -1.41 7.97
CA HIS A 440 17.66 -2.27 7.94
C HIS A 440 19.01 -1.53 7.84
N GLY A 441 19.01 -0.20 8.00
CA GLY A 441 20.24 0.60 8.01
C GLY A 441 20.92 0.82 6.65
N TRP A 442 20.32 0.36 5.54
CA TRP A 442 20.83 0.65 4.19
C TRP A 442 20.88 2.15 3.95
N SER A 443 22.05 2.63 3.54
CA SER A 443 22.35 4.06 3.51
C SER A 443 22.73 4.52 2.10
N TYR A 444 22.14 5.65 1.69
CA TYR A 444 22.28 6.21 0.35
C TYR A 444 22.86 7.62 0.41
N ASN A 445 23.73 7.97 -0.52
CA ASN A 445 24.27 9.34 -0.60
C ASN A 445 23.31 10.29 -1.35
N VAL A 446 23.70 11.56 -1.48
CA VAL A 446 22.94 12.60 -2.20
C VAL A 446 22.74 12.34 -3.70
N TYR A 447 23.45 11.37 -4.27
CA TYR A 447 23.30 10.93 -5.67
C TYR A 447 22.41 9.68 -5.78
N GLY A 448 21.87 9.19 -4.67
CA GLY A 448 21.02 8.00 -4.60
C GLY A 448 21.79 6.68 -4.64
N GLU A 449 23.12 6.72 -4.58
CA GLU A 449 23.96 5.52 -4.62
C GLU A 449 23.96 4.84 -3.24
N LEU A 450 23.87 3.51 -3.23
CA LEU A 450 23.97 2.73 -2.00
C LEU A 450 25.43 2.74 -1.50
N VAL A 451 25.68 3.44 -0.40
CA VAL A 451 27.03 3.58 0.17
C VAL A 451 27.32 2.58 1.27
N LYS A 452 26.30 2.09 1.97
CA LYS A 452 26.44 1.09 3.04
C LYS A 452 25.24 0.15 3.06
N ALA A 453 25.51 -1.16 3.11
CA ALA A 453 24.50 -2.19 3.26
C ALA A 453 24.95 -3.14 4.39
N PRO A 454 24.57 -2.83 5.65
CA PRO A 454 25.00 -3.61 6.81
C PRO A 454 24.72 -5.11 6.62
N HIS A 455 25.71 -5.96 6.90
CA HIS A 455 25.67 -7.42 6.69
C HIS A 455 25.61 -7.91 5.23
N PHE A 456 25.56 -7.01 4.25
CA PHE A 456 25.58 -7.33 2.82
C PHE A 456 26.91 -6.98 2.14
N ASP A 457 27.64 -5.97 2.62
CA ASP A 457 28.84 -5.44 1.97
C ASP A 457 29.93 -6.51 1.72
N GLU A 458 29.98 -7.56 2.56
CA GLU A 458 30.95 -8.67 2.47
C GLU A 458 30.35 -9.94 1.83
N LEU A 459 29.07 -9.92 1.42
CA LEU A 459 28.41 -11.11 0.87
C LEU A 459 28.85 -11.36 -0.59
N PRO A 460 29.30 -12.59 -0.92
CA PRO A 460 29.56 -12.98 -2.30
C PRO A 460 28.31 -12.81 -3.18
N GLY A 461 28.47 -12.17 -4.34
CA GLY A 461 27.38 -11.95 -5.30
C GLY A 461 26.50 -10.72 -5.02
N PHE A 462 26.72 -10.00 -3.92
CA PHE A 462 26.06 -8.72 -3.66
C PHE A 462 26.79 -7.57 -4.36
N ASP A 463 26.05 -6.76 -5.11
CA ASP A 463 26.58 -5.59 -5.81
C ASP A 463 25.79 -4.33 -5.43
N ARG A 464 26.48 -3.39 -4.75
CA ARG A 464 25.88 -2.11 -4.32
C ARG A 464 25.39 -1.27 -5.50
N SER A 465 26.10 -1.27 -6.63
CA SER A 465 25.77 -0.44 -7.79
C SER A 465 24.41 -0.79 -8.39
N ARG A 466 23.99 -2.05 -8.25
CA ARG A 466 22.67 -2.53 -8.71
C ARG A 466 21.54 -2.21 -7.74
N ASN A 467 21.83 -1.62 -6.58
CA ASN A 467 20.90 -1.35 -5.48
C ASN A 467 20.80 0.15 -5.15
N SER A 468 21.18 1.06 -6.05
CA SER A 468 20.91 2.50 -5.91
C SER A 468 19.40 2.79 -5.87
N LEU A 469 19.00 3.92 -5.28
CA LEU A 469 17.61 4.36 -5.25
C LEU A 469 17.03 4.49 -6.67
N PHE A 470 15.72 4.34 -6.76
CA PHE A 470 15.01 4.57 -8.01
C PHE A 470 14.97 6.07 -8.31
N ALA A 471 15.90 6.51 -9.17
CA ALA A 471 15.95 7.90 -9.63
C ALA A 471 14.70 8.26 -10.45
N ILE A 472 14.29 9.51 -10.30
CA ILE A 472 13.16 10.13 -10.98
C ILE A 472 13.74 11.23 -11.87
N HIS A 473 13.17 11.44 -13.07
CA HIS A 473 13.58 12.55 -13.92
C HIS A 473 13.29 13.86 -13.21
N ALA A 474 14.30 14.72 -13.09
CA ALA A 474 14.18 16.03 -12.47
C ALA A 474 14.74 17.09 -13.41
N ALA A 475 14.06 18.23 -13.49
CA ALA A 475 14.51 19.38 -14.26
C ALA A 475 14.28 20.65 -13.42
N THR A 476 15.27 21.54 -13.40
CA THR A 476 15.14 22.85 -12.77
C THR A 476 15.12 23.91 -13.88
N THR A 477 14.10 24.77 -13.89
CA THR A 477 14.00 25.89 -14.85
C THR A 477 15.00 26.99 -14.48
N ASP A 478 15.24 27.92 -15.41
CA ASP A 478 16.13 29.08 -15.17
C ASP A 478 15.61 29.96 -14.02
N ASP A 479 14.29 30.09 -13.89
CA ASP A 479 13.61 30.74 -12.76
C ASP A 479 13.74 29.98 -11.44
N GLY A 480 14.13 28.71 -11.49
CA GLY A 480 14.38 27.87 -10.32
C GLY A 480 13.24 26.94 -9.91
N PHE A 481 12.19 26.77 -10.72
CA PHE A 481 11.14 25.77 -10.44
C PHE A 481 11.66 24.36 -10.71
N VAL A 482 11.38 23.44 -9.80
CA VAL A 482 11.81 22.04 -9.88
C VAL A 482 10.63 21.18 -10.28
N PHE A 483 10.76 20.57 -11.46
CA PHE A 483 9.79 19.64 -12.03
C PHE A 483 10.31 18.21 -11.90
N VAL A 484 9.39 17.26 -11.70
CA VAL A 484 9.70 15.82 -11.70
C VAL A 484 8.81 15.06 -12.67
N ASN A 485 9.32 13.98 -13.27
CA ASN A 485 8.54 13.04 -14.07
C ASN A 485 8.89 11.61 -13.61
N LEU A 486 7.89 10.86 -13.15
CA LEU A 486 8.10 9.55 -12.51
C LEU A 486 8.31 8.42 -13.51
N ASP A 487 8.13 8.66 -14.81
CA ASP A 487 8.24 7.65 -15.85
C ASP A 487 9.65 7.06 -15.85
N SER A 488 9.74 5.74 -15.79
CA SER A 488 10.99 5.01 -15.58
C SER A 488 11.80 4.83 -16.86
N ARG A 489 11.24 5.20 -18.03
CA ARG A 489 11.95 5.16 -19.32
C ARG A 489 13.21 6.02 -19.24
N LEU A 490 14.27 5.59 -19.91
CA LEU A 490 15.57 6.30 -19.92
C LEU A 490 15.45 7.75 -20.39
N THR A 491 14.51 8.01 -21.31
CA THR A 491 14.22 9.34 -21.85
C THR A 491 12.73 9.59 -21.81
N VAL A 492 12.36 10.78 -21.32
CA VAL A 492 10.99 11.30 -21.38
C VAL A 492 10.95 12.52 -22.31
N SER A 493 9.75 12.90 -22.75
CA SER A 493 9.58 14.16 -23.49
C SER A 493 10.23 15.31 -22.69
N PRO A 494 11.08 16.13 -23.32
CA PRO A 494 11.69 17.27 -22.63
C PRO A 494 10.63 18.12 -21.95
N LEU A 495 10.97 18.70 -20.81
CA LEU A 495 10.16 19.76 -20.24
C LEU A 495 10.09 20.87 -21.32
N GLU A 496 8.89 21.16 -21.80
CA GLU A 496 8.68 22.28 -22.72
C GLU A 496 9.20 23.54 -22.02
N ARG A 497 10.30 24.11 -22.54
CA ARG A 497 10.94 25.27 -21.92
C ARG A 497 10.01 26.47 -22.11
N GLY A 498 9.26 26.80 -21.08
CA GLY A 498 8.49 28.04 -21.04
C GLY A 498 7.52 28.10 -19.88
N PHE A 499 7.93 28.73 -18.78
CA PHE A 499 7.06 29.79 -18.29
C PHE A 499 7.00 30.79 -19.45
N HIS A 500 5.88 30.88 -20.16
CA HIS A 500 5.75 31.84 -21.25
C HIS A 500 6.16 33.24 -20.75
N ASP A 501 6.89 34.00 -21.58
CA ASP A 501 7.33 35.41 -21.41
C ASP A 501 6.27 36.35 -20.77
N ALA A 502 4.99 35.95 -20.79
CA ALA A 502 3.88 36.62 -20.13
C ALA A 502 4.03 36.75 -18.60
N PHE A 503 4.72 35.84 -17.89
CA PHE A 503 4.85 35.92 -16.42
C PHE A 503 6.12 36.65 -15.97
N GLU A 504 7.23 36.53 -16.72
CA GLU A 504 8.51 37.22 -16.46
C GLU A 504 8.36 38.75 -16.36
N ASN A 505 7.40 39.32 -17.11
CA ASN A 505 7.18 40.77 -17.17
C ASN A 505 6.42 41.34 -15.95
N HIS A 506 5.83 40.51 -15.08
CA HIS A 506 4.93 40.99 -14.02
C HIS A 506 5.38 40.66 -12.59
N VAL A 507 6.32 39.74 -12.41
CA VAL A 507 6.84 39.34 -11.10
C VAL A 507 8.34 39.16 -11.23
N GLN A 508 9.12 39.76 -10.34
CA GLN A 508 10.52 39.38 -10.18
C GLN A 508 10.57 37.98 -9.54
N LEU A 509 10.22 36.94 -10.31
CA LEU A 509 10.50 35.52 -10.01
C LEU A 509 12.01 35.23 -10.08
N LYS A 510 12.84 36.22 -9.72
CA LYS A 510 14.28 36.12 -9.85
C LYS A 510 14.81 35.05 -8.90
N ALA A 511 15.95 34.53 -9.31
CA ALA A 511 16.93 33.75 -8.57
C ALA A 511 17.19 34.14 -7.09
N GLY A 512 16.77 35.32 -6.63
CA GLY A 512 16.92 35.82 -5.26
C GLY A 512 15.67 35.72 -4.37
N SER A 513 14.56 35.13 -4.83
CA SER A 513 13.41 34.84 -3.96
C SER A 513 13.74 33.72 -2.98
N GLU A 514 13.64 33.99 -1.68
CA GLU A 514 13.84 32.99 -0.63
C GLU A 514 12.52 32.32 -0.25
N TRP A 515 12.58 31.04 0.13
CA TRP A 515 11.42 30.37 0.74
C TRP A 515 11.23 30.91 2.16
N VAL A 516 10.01 31.35 2.47
CA VAL A 516 9.72 31.98 3.77
C VAL A 516 8.79 31.13 4.62
N PHE A 517 7.77 30.55 4.01
CA PHE A 517 6.71 29.85 4.74
C PHE A 517 6.12 28.73 3.89
N GLY A 518 5.60 27.69 4.55
CA GLY A 518 4.83 26.65 3.89
C GLY A 518 3.88 26.00 4.88
N ASP A 519 2.70 25.64 4.39
CA ASP A 519 1.63 25.00 5.17
C ASP A 519 0.92 23.96 4.30
N ALA A 520 0.20 23.04 4.94
CA ALA A 520 -0.56 22.02 4.25
C ALA A 520 -1.85 21.71 5.01
N VAL A 521 -2.94 21.56 4.26
CA VAL A 521 -4.26 21.24 4.82
C VAL A 521 -4.81 20.01 4.10
N ASP A 522 -5.16 18.98 4.86
CA ASP A 522 -5.87 17.81 4.34
C ASP A 522 -7.34 18.16 4.12
N GLY A 523 -7.89 17.74 2.98
CA GLY A 523 -9.31 17.84 2.68
C GLY A 523 -9.88 16.53 2.12
N SER A 524 -11.15 16.30 2.41
CA SER A 524 -11.95 15.15 2.00
C SER A 524 -12.65 15.43 0.68
N PHE A 525 -11.85 15.67 -0.37
CA PHE A 525 -12.36 15.89 -1.73
C PHE A 525 -11.41 15.29 -2.79
N ASN A 526 -11.99 14.94 -3.93
CA ASN A 526 -11.24 14.49 -5.11
C ASN A 526 -10.45 15.65 -5.74
N TRP A 527 -9.18 15.40 -6.09
CA TRP A 527 -8.27 16.43 -6.61
C TRP A 527 -8.79 17.17 -7.85
N LYS A 528 -9.60 16.50 -8.68
CA LYS A 528 -10.20 17.08 -9.89
C LYS A 528 -11.16 18.21 -9.56
N VAL A 529 -11.83 18.20 -8.41
CA VAL A 529 -12.78 19.25 -8.00
C VAL A 529 -12.09 20.61 -7.93
N ALA A 530 -10.87 20.63 -7.39
CA ALA A 530 -10.06 21.82 -7.31
C ALA A 530 -9.64 22.39 -8.68
N THR A 531 -9.75 21.60 -9.75
CA THR A 531 -9.48 22.04 -11.13
C THR A 531 -10.71 22.60 -11.84
N VAL A 532 -11.90 22.48 -11.24
CA VAL A 532 -13.21 22.86 -11.82
C VAL A 532 -13.69 24.25 -11.36
N GLY A 533 -13.08 24.85 -10.33
CA GLY A 533 -13.55 26.12 -9.77
C GLY A 533 -13.55 27.31 -10.75
N HIS A 534 -14.57 28.17 -10.67
CA HIS A 534 -14.63 29.46 -11.37
C HIS A 534 -13.52 30.42 -10.87
N GLY A 535 -12.36 30.39 -11.51
CA GLY A 535 -11.26 31.30 -11.25
C GLY A 535 -10.14 30.72 -10.38
N ALA A 536 -9.30 31.59 -9.85
CA ALA A 536 -8.14 31.23 -9.05
C ALA A 536 -8.53 30.52 -7.74
N PHE A 537 -7.91 29.36 -7.40
CA PHE A 537 -8.16 28.59 -6.16
C PHE A 537 -8.23 29.47 -4.91
N ILE A 538 -7.35 30.47 -4.81
CA ILE A 538 -7.42 31.56 -3.83
C ILE A 538 -7.75 32.86 -4.58
N ASP A 539 -8.78 33.58 -4.13
CA ASP A 539 -9.06 34.95 -4.59
C ASP A 539 -7.93 35.89 -4.16
N VAL A 540 -7.02 36.17 -5.10
CA VAL A 540 -5.85 37.04 -4.88
C VAL A 540 -6.28 38.45 -4.50
N GLY A 541 -7.39 38.97 -5.03
CA GLY A 541 -7.91 40.29 -4.68
C GLY A 541 -8.42 40.35 -3.23
N ARG A 542 -8.98 39.26 -2.71
CA ARG A 542 -9.31 39.12 -1.29
C ARG A 542 -8.06 39.02 -0.42
N LEU A 543 -7.05 38.26 -0.84
CA LEU A 543 -5.76 38.16 -0.16
C LEU A 543 -5.07 39.52 -0.07
N GLU A 544 -4.94 40.23 -1.20
CA GLU A 544 -4.33 41.57 -1.25
C GLU A 544 -5.06 42.56 -0.33
N ARG A 545 -6.40 42.52 -0.28
CA ARG A 545 -7.20 43.36 0.64
C ARG A 545 -6.96 43.00 2.11
N ALA A 546 -6.84 41.72 2.44
CA ALA A 546 -6.59 41.27 3.81
C ALA A 546 -5.18 41.64 4.30
N VAL A 547 -4.16 41.47 3.44
CA VAL A 547 -2.78 41.87 3.71
C VAL A 547 -2.67 43.39 3.84
N ARG A 548 -3.32 44.16 2.96
CA ARG A 548 -3.34 45.64 3.01
C ARG A 548 -4.02 46.19 4.26
N LYS A 549 -5.06 45.54 4.80
CA LYS A 549 -5.73 45.96 6.05
C LYS A 549 -4.86 45.79 7.30
N LYS A 550 -3.90 44.85 7.30
CA LYS A 550 -2.99 44.59 8.43
C LYS A 550 -1.70 45.42 8.39
N SER A 551 -1.37 46.04 7.24
CA SER A 551 -0.21 46.93 7.10
C SER A 551 -0.60 48.39 7.39
N PHE A 552 -0.05 48.98 8.46
CA PHE A 552 -0.38 50.34 8.92
C PHE A 552 0.17 51.47 8.01
N LEU A 553 0.89 51.17 6.93
CA LEU A 553 1.80 52.12 6.25
C LEU A 553 1.66 52.27 4.71
N SER A 554 0.49 52.10 4.11
CA SER A 554 0.34 52.38 2.65
C SER A 554 -0.79 53.36 2.33
N SER A 555 -0.58 54.65 2.63
CA SER A 555 -1.55 55.72 2.33
C SER A 555 -1.23 56.59 1.11
N ILE A 556 -0.07 56.47 0.44
CA ILE A 556 0.36 57.48 -0.55
C ILE A 556 0.40 57.03 -2.03
N LEU A 557 0.33 55.74 -2.37
CA LEU A 557 0.28 55.30 -3.79
C LEU A 557 -1.14 54.95 -4.22
N ARG A 558 -2.02 55.96 -4.26
CA ARG A 558 -3.46 55.79 -4.50
C ARG A 558 -3.91 56.07 -5.95
N MET A 559 -3.00 56.37 -6.90
CA MET A 559 -3.42 56.92 -8.21
C MET A 559 -2.77 56.36 -9.49
N LEU A 560 -1.98 55.27 -9.50
CA LEU A 560 -1.30 54.85 -10.75
C LEU A 560 -1.50 53.42 -11.27
N HIS A 561 -2.24 52.53 -10.60
CA HIS A 561 -2.54 51.20 -11.18
C HIS A 561 -4.02 50.86 -11.14
N ARG A 562 -4.70 51.23 -12.24
CA ARG A 562 -6.05 50.78 -12.58
C ARG A 562 -5.91 49.60 -13.55
N SER A 563 -6.52 48.47 -13.18
CA SER A 563 -6.82 47.26 -13.98
C SER A 563 -5.68 46.65 -14.83
N GLN A 564 -5.09 45.54 -14.37
CA GLN A 564 -4.50 44.52 -15.26
C GLN A 564 -4.76 43.11 -14.72
N GLY A 565 -4.89 42.16 -15.66
CA GLY A 565 -5.48 40.82 -15.50
C GLY A 565 -4.67 39.81 -14.69
N GLN A 566 -5.15 38.56 -14.74
CA GLN A 566 -4.85 37.43 -13.86
C GLN A 566 -3.39 37.32 -13.35
N SER A 567 -3.24 37.31 -12.03
CA SER A 567 -1.98 37.09 -11.29
C SER A 567 -1.72 35.62 -10.95
N VAL A 568 -2.27 34.69 -11.73
CA VAL A 568 -2.23 33.24 -11.46
C VAL A 568 -1.88 32.47 -12.72
N HIS A 569 -0.95 31.52 -12.61
CA HIS A 569 -0.58 30.60 -13.68
C HIS A 569 -0.76 29.15 -13.23
N SER A 570 -1.54 28.37 -13.98
CA SER A 570 -1.83 26.97 -13.66
C SER A 570 -0.89 26.03 -14.43
N LEU A 571 -0.19 25.18 -13.70
CA LEU A 571 0.69 24.12 -14.19
C LEU A 571 -0.02 22.77 -13.99
N PHE A 572 -0.55 22.23 -15.07
CA PHE A 572 -1.24 20.93 -15.05
C PHE A 572 -0.31 19.83 -14.51
N PRO A 573 -0.82 18.87 -13.70
CA PRO A 573 -2.22 18.74 -13.28
C PRO A 573 -2.57 19.46 -11.98
N ILE A 574 -1.59 19.81 -11.14
CA ILE A 574 -1.83 20.01 -9.70
C ILE A 574 -1.19 21.26 -9.09
N THR A 575 -0.42 22.04 -9.85
CA THR A 575 0.31 23.17 -9.27
C THR A 575 -0.19 24.48 -9.87
N SER A 576 -0.41 25.48 -9.04
CA SER A 576 -0.74 26.83 -9.48
C SER A 576 0.19 27.83 -8.80
N VAL A 577 0.67 28.81 -9.56
CA VAL A 577 1.60 29.84 -9.10
C VAL A 577 0.86 31.18 -9.02
N TYR A 578 1.01 31.86 -7.89
CA TYR A 578 0.27 33.08 -7.56
C TYR A 578 1.24 34.21 -7.27
N ALA A 579 1.02 35.36 -7.89
CA ALA A 579 1.73 36.60 -7.58
C ALA A 579 0.91 37.46 -6.61
N VAL A 580 1.55 38.06 -5.61
CA VAL A 580 0.90 38.99 -4.68
C VAL A 580 1.35 40.42 -4.98
N SER A 581 0.52 41.16 -5.72
CA SER A 581 0.88 42.47 -6.26
C SER A 581 1.25 43.48 -5.16
N GLY A 582 2.36 44.20 -5.35
CA GLY A 582 2.81 45.25 -4.44
C GLY A 582 3.50 44.75 -3.16
N THR A 583 3.73 43.44 -3.00
CA THR A 583 4.45 42.88 -1.84
C THR A 583 5.81 42.27 -2.20
N GLY A 584 6.07 42.00 -3.48
CA GLY A 584 7.24 41.23 -3.92
C GLY A 584 7.18 39.75 -3.54
N CYS A 585 6.08 39.28 -2.93
CA CYS A 585 5.86 37.89 -2.56
C CYS A 585 5.06 37.15 -3.64
N TRP A 586 5.30 35.85 -3.74
CA TRP A 586 4.55 34.93 -4.58
C TRP A 586 4.42 33.59 -3.85
N PHE A 587 3.50 32.74 -4.27
CA PHE A 587 3.34 31.42 -3.66
C PHE A 587 2.90 30.37 -4.66
N THR A 588 3.24 29.12 -4.38
CA THR A 588 2.72 27.96 -5.10
C THR A 588 1.64 27.29 -4.27
N LEU A 589 0.57 26.87 -4.92
CA LEU A 589 -0.41 25.95 -4.37
C LEU A 589 -0.28 24.62 -5.11
N THR A 590 -0.19 23.52 -4.38
CA THR A 590 0.00 22.18 -4.95
C THR A 590 -1.02 21.23 -4.36
N LEU A 591 -1.79 20.59 -5.22
CA LEU A 591 -2.73 19.53 -4.87
C LEU A 591 -1.97 18.20 -4.83
N LEU A 592 -1.97 17.53 -3.70
CA LEU A 592 -1.31 16.24 -3.49
C LEU A 592 -2.41 15.20 -3.20
N PRO A 593 -2.92 14.52 -4.25
CA PRO A 593 -3.95 13.51 -4.06
C PRO A 593 -3.42 12.37 -3.18
N LYS A 594 -4.21 11.95 -2.19
CA LYS A 594 -3.92 10.81 -1.31
C LYS A 594 -4.77 9.59 -1.66
N SER A 595 -6.00 9.82 -2.10
CA SER A 595 -6.94 8.79 -2.58
C SER A 595 -7.96 9.41 -3.55
N GLU A 596 -8.90 8.61 -4.04
CA GLU A 596 -10.06 9.02 -4.83
C GLU A 596 -10.95 10.08 -4.15
N GLN A 597 -10.84 10.21 -2.82
CA GLN A 597 -11.68 11.06 -1.96
C GLN A 597 -10.89 11.99 -1.04
N LYS A 598 -9.55 11.94 -1.05
CA LYS A 598 -8.72 12.74 -0.13
C LYS A 598 -7.59 13.42 -0.89
N THR A 599 -7.44 14.72 -0.66
CA THR A 599 -6.40 15.55 -1.26
C THR A 599 -5.77 16.45 -0.21
N THR A 600 -4.44 16.51 -0.15
CA THR A 600 -3.73 17.52 0.64
C THR A 600 -3.47 18.73 -0.23
N VAL A 601 -3.82 19.91 0.26
CA VAL A 601 -3.49 21.17 -0.41
C VAL A 601 -2.30 21.80 0.30
N ARG A 602 -1.18 21.86 -0.40
CA ARG A 602 0.07 22.45 0.08
C ARG A 602 0.22 23.87 -0.46
N VAL A 603 0.68 24.78 0.38
CA VAL A 603 1.09 26.13 -0.03
C VAL A 603 2.52 26.40 0.37
N ASP A 604 3.30 27.01 -0.52
CA ASP A 604 4.66 27.46 -0.23
C ASP A 604 4.84 28.90 -0.71
N VAL A 605 5.27 29.78 0.20
CA VAL A 605 5.38 31.22 0.00
C VAL A 605 6.85 31.61 -0.12
N TYR A 606 7.11 32.47 -1.11
CA TYR A 606 8.42 32.94 -1.50
C TYR A 606 8.42 34.46 -1.58
N GLY A 607 9.55 35.09 -1.27
CA GLY A 607 9.67 36.54 -1.35
C GLY A 607 10.96 37.06 -0.72
N PRO A 608 11.09 38.39 -0.60
CA PRO A 608 12.22 39.02 0.08
C PRO A 608 12.18 38.74 1.59
N ASN A 609 13.37 38.61 2.19
CA ASN A 609 13.54 38.28 3.60
C ASN A 609 13.08 39.46 4.49
N GLY A 610 12.07 39.26 5.37
CA GLY A 610 11.52 40.31 6.23
C GLY A 610 10.16 40.00 6.91
N GLY A 611 9.79 40.77 7.94
CA GLY A 611 8.59 40.53 8.76
C GLY A 611 7.23 40.67 8.05
N SER A 612 7.17 41.42 6.95
CA SER A 612 5.95 41.55 6.13
C SER A 612 5.54 40.23 5.46
N THR A 613 6.51 39.38 5.09
CA THR A 613 6.27 38.12 4.38
C THR A 613 5.66 37.05 5.29
N CYS A 614 5.98 37.07 6.59
CA CYS A 614 5.38 36.18 7.59
C CYS A 614 3.87 36.45 7.79
N MET A 615 3.44 37.72 7.80
CA MET A 615 2.02 38.08 7.88
C MET A 615 1.21 37.60 6.66
N VAL A 616 1.84 37.63 5.48
CA VAL A 616 1.25 37.09 4.25
C VAL A 616 1.05 35.58 4.39
N GLY A 617 2.07 34.84 4.88
CA GLY A 617 1.98 33.39 5.12
C GLY A 617 0.81 32.99 6.02
N ASN A 618 0.67 33.63 7.19
CA ASN A 618 -0.44 33.33 8.12
C ASN A 618 -1.82 33.60 7.49
N THR A 619 -1.94 34.72 6.77
CA THR A 619 -3.20 35.07 6.10
C THR A 619 -3.55 34.07 4.98
N ILE A 620 -2.55 33.57 4.25
CA ILE A 620 -2.73 32.52 3.25
C ILE A 620 -3.17 31.21 3.90
N SER A 621 -2.57 30.81 5.03
CA SER A 621 -2.97 29.61 5.77
C SER A 621 -4.45 29.66 6.19
N ASP A 622 -4.92 30.79 6.73
CA ASP A 622 -6.33 30.96 7.12
C ASP A 622 -7.27 30.88 5.92
N LEU A 623 -6.91 31.51 4.80
CA LEU A 623 -7.69 31.44 3.56
C LEU A 623 -7.70 30.04 2.97
N LEU A 624 -6.58 29.32 3.05
CA LEU A 624 -6.44 27.95 2.57
C LEU A 624 -7.37 27.00 3.32
N LYS A 625 -7.38 27.06 4.66
CA LYS A 625 -8.29 26.26 5.50
C LYS A 625 -9.75 26.50 5.15
N LYS A 626 -10.12 27.78 4.95
CA LYS A 626 -11.48 28.12 4.53
C LYS A 626 -11.81 27.54 3.14
N ARG A 627 -10.90 27.65 2.18
CA ARG A 627 -11.15 27.14 0.82
C ARG A 627 -11.23 25.61 0.76
N VAL A 628 -10.44 24.91 1.56
CA VAL A 628 -10.53 23.44 1.67
C VAL A 628 -11.93 23.02 2.14
N LEU A 629 -12.48 23.67 3.17
CA LEU A 629 -13.85 23.39 3.63
C LEU A 629 -14.90 23.70 2.54
N GLU A 630 -14.72 24.77 1.76
CA GLU A 630 -15.60 25.08 0.63
C GLU A 630 -15.53 23.99 -0.45
N LEU A 631 -14.34 23.45 -0.74
CA LEU A 631 -14.15 22.36 -1.72
C LEU A 631 -14.74 21.03 -1.25
N GLU A 632 -14.67 20.72 0.04
CA GLU A 632 -15.34 19.54 0.61
C GLU A 632 -16.86 19.63 0.40
N LEU A 633 -17.44 20.81 0.61
CA LEU A 633 -18.86 21.04 0.35
C LEU A 633 -19.20 20.98 -1.15
N GLU A 634 -18.38 21.60 -2.01
CA GLU A 634 -18.54 21.52 -3.47
C GLU A 634 -18.46 20.06 -3.95
N TYR A 635 -17.52 19.28 -3.42
CA TYR A 635 -17.37 17.85 -3.73
C TYR A 635 -18.61 17.06 -3.35
N GLN A 636 -19.17 17.27 -2.16
CA GLN A 636 -20.41 16.61 -1.76
C GLN A 636 -21.56 16.95 -2.72
N LEU A 637 -21.68 18.21 -3.13
CA LEU A 637 -22.68 18.62 -4.12
C LEU A 637 -22.48 17.99 -5.51
N TYR A 638 -21.25 17.65 -5.88
CA TYR A 638 -20.97 16.91 -7.12
C TYR A 638 -21.40 15.44 -7.02
N ILE A 639 -21.14 14.80 -5.87
CA ILE A 639 -21.60 13.44 -5.59
C ILE A 639 -23.12 13.38 -5.65
N ASP A 640 -23.80 14.28 -4.91
CA ASP A 640 -25.26 14.32 -4.84
C ASP A 640 -25.91 14.57 -6.23
N ARG A 641 -25.29 15.43 -7.07
CA ARG A 641 -25.77 15.70 -8.44
C ARG A 641 -25.54 14.54 -9.41
N ALA A 642 -24.39 13.87 -9.30
CA ALA A 642 -24.06 12.72 -10.12
C ALA A 642 -25.06 11.58 -9.90
N GLU A 643 -25.52 11.39 -8.66
CA GLU A 643 -26.56 10.41 -8.31
C GLU A 643 -27.95 10.76 -8.88
N GLN A 644 -28.28 12.05 -9.01
CA GLN A 644 -29.64 12.51 -9.35
C GLN A 644 -29.91 12.70 -10.85
N SER A 645 -28.92 13.16 -11.63
CA SER A 645 -29.18 13.64 -13.01
C SER A 645 -28.05 13.40 -14.01
N GLY A 646 -26.99 12.68 -13.63
CA GLY A 646 -25.78 12.57 -14.44
C GLY A 646 -24.96 13.87 -14.46
N PHE A 647 -23.72 13.80 -14.94
CA PHE A 647 -22.77 14.90 -14.85
C PHE A 647 -22.94 15.93 -15.98
N GLU A 648 -23.28 17.18 -15.64
CA GLU A 648 -23.22 18.35 -16.53
C GLU A 648 -22.24 19.39 -15.99
N CYS A 649 -21.37 19.89 -16.88
CA CYS A 649 -20.22 20.75 -16.56
C CYS A 649 -20.26 22.01 -17.45
N ASN A 650 -19.78 23.15 -16.95
CA ASN A 650 -19.75 24.40 -17.74
C ASN A 650 -18.64 24.35 -18.83
N ASN A 651 -18.70 25.20 -19.86
CA ASN A 651 -17.82 25.08 -21.04
C ASN A 651 -16.30 25.13 -20.75
N THR A 652 -15.84 25.94 -19.80
CA THR A 652 -14.41 26.04 -19.43
C THR A 652 -13.94 24.87 -18.55
N GLU A 653 -14.83 24.39 -17.68
CA GLU A 653 -14.57 23.24 -16.81
C GLU A 653 -14.45 21.93 -17.63
N LYS A 654 -15.20 21.85 -18.74
CA LYS A 654 -15.17 20.72 -19.67
C LYS A 654 -13.80 20.45 -20.27
N GLU A 655 -12.99 21.48 -20.57
CA GLU A 655 -11.74 21.27 -21.31
C GLU A 655 -10.67 20.57 -20.45
N VAL A 656 -10.50 21.00 -19.19
CA VAL A 656 -9.55 20.36 -18.26
C VAL A 656 -10.00 18.94 -17.92
N GLN A 657 -11.29 18.74 -17.61
CA GLN A 657 -11.84 17.42 -17.32
C GLN A 657 -11.73 16.48 -18.52
N LYS A 658 -11.96 16.98 -19.74
CA LYS A 658 -11.79 16.22 -20.98
C LYS A 658 -10.33 15.83 -21.24
N ASN A 659 -9.37 16.71 -20.97
CA ASN A 659 -7.94 16.37 -21.06
C ASN A 659 -7.57 15.23 -20.08
N ILE A 660 -8.06 15.28 -18.84
CA ILE A 660 -7.87 14.20 -17.85
C ILE A 660 -8.50 12.90 -18.38
N LEU A 661 -9.75 12.96 -18.85
CA LEU A 661 -10.48 11.84 -19.40
C LEU A 661 -9.76 11.20 -20.61
N ASP A 662 -9.26 12.01 -21.55
CA ASP A 662 -8.56 11.54 -22.74
C ASP A 662 -7.26 10.81 -22.40
N ARG A 663 -6.53 11.29 -21.38
CA ARG A 663 -5.31 10.62 -20.86
C ARG A 663 -5.65 9.29 -20.20
N VAL A 664 -6.71 9.25 -19.38
CA VAL A 664 -7.20 8.02 -18.74
C VAL A 664 -7.64 7.02 -19.81
N LYS A 665 -8.51 7.41 -20.75
CA LYS A 665 -8.97 6.56 -21.87
C LYS A 665 -7.80 6.02 -22.70
N SER A 666 -6.81 6.85 -23.02
CA SER A 666 -5.64 6.44 -23.79
C SER A 666 -4.79 5.41 -23.04
N HIS A 667 -4.62 5.59 -21.73
CA HIS A 667 -3.89 4.63 -20.89
C HIS A 667 -4.67 3.32 -20.73
N SER A 668 -5.96 3.37 -20.44
CA SER A 668 -6.79 2.15 -20.33
C SER A 668 -6.81 1.35 -21.64
N ARG A 669 -6.80 2.01 -22.81
CA ARG A 669 -6.66 1.32 -24.11
C ARG A 669 -5.31 0.60 -24.22
N LEU A 670 -4.22 1.20 -23.73
CA LEU A 670 -2.90 0.57 -23.71
C LEU A 670 -2.89 -0.68 -22.81
N GLU A 671 -3.47 -0.58 -21.61
CA GLU A 671 -3.56 -1.72 -20.67
C GLU A 671 -4.41 -2.86 -21.25
N LYS A 672 -5.54 -2.53 -21.90
CA LYS A 672 -6.38 -3.50 -22.62
C LYS A 672 -5.61 -4.20 -23.75
N LEU A 673 -4.81 -3.47 -24.53
CA LEU A 673 -3.98 -4.04 -25.60
C LEU A 673 -2.87 -4.96 -25.07
N GLN A 674 -2.31 -4.66 -23.89
CA GLN A 674 -1.26 -5.47 -23.27
C GLN A 674 -1.80 -6.61 -22.40
N GLY A 675 -3.11 -6.60 -22.09
CA GLY A 675 -3.75 -7.56 -21.20
C GLY A 675 -3.35 -7.41 -19.72
N THR A 676 -2.59 -6.37 -19.36
CA THR A 676 -2.07 -6.13 -18.00
C THR A 676 -2.03 -4.65 -17.69
N GLU A 677 -2.04 -4.30 -16.41
CA GLU A 677 -1.77 -2.93 -15.97
C GLU A 677 -0.36 -2.51 -16.37
N VAL A 678 -0.22 -1.23 -16.74
CA VAL A 678 1.04 -0.63 -17.16
C VAL A 678 1.47 0.37 -16.12
N PHE A 679 2.58 0.09 -15.44
CA PHE A 679 3.14 0.96 -14.39
C PHE A 679 4.33 1.75 -14.93
N PRO A 680 4.15 3.00 -15.41
CA PRO A 680 5.25 3.73 -16.06
C PRO A 680 6.36 4.09 -15.08
N ALA A 681 6.04 4.26 -13.79
CA ALA A 681 7.03 4.51 -12.75
C ALA A 681 7.78 3.26 -12.29
N SER A 682 7.34 2.07 -12.69
CA SER A 682 8.01 0.82 -12.36
C SER A 682 9.23 0.62 -13.25
N ARG A 683 10.35 0.21 -12.66
CA ARG A 683 11.54 -0.23 -13.40
C ARG A 683 11.50 -1.74 -13.56
N GLU A 684 12.10 -2.24 -14.64
CA GLU A 684 12.21 -3.68 -14.81
C GLU A 684 12.93 -4.32 -13.60
N PRO A 685 12.25 -5.25 -12.91
CA PRO A 685 12.84 -5.95 -11.78
C PRO A 685 13.99 -6.83 -12.28
N ARG A 686 14.90 -7.17 -11.37
CA ARG A 686 15.92 -8.19 -11.67
C ARG A 686 15.20 -9.48 -12.04
N GLN A 687 15.59 -10.08 -13.16
CA GLN A 687 15.00 -11.33 -13.59
C GLN A 687 15.76 -12.50 -12.99
N ASN A 688 15.07 -13.30 -12.19
CA ASN A 688 15.45 -14.66 -11.85
C ASN A 688 14.25 -15.59 -12.11
N SER A 689 14.49 -16.88 -12.28
CA SER A 689 13.45 -17.83 -12.70
C SER A 689 12.26 -17.87 -11.73
N LYS A 690 12.53 -17.86 -10.42
CA LYS A 690 11.49 -17.87 -9.37
C LYS A 690 10.65 -16.59 -9.42
N PHE A 691 11.28 -15.42 -9.58
CA PHE A 691 10.59 -14.14 -9.74
C PHE A 691 9.72 -14.14 -10.99
N GLN A 692 10.25 -14.58 -12.13
CA GLN A 692 9.49 -14.63 -13.39
C GLN A 692 8.26 -15.55 -13.25
N GLN A 693 8.42 -16.72 -12.65
CA GLN A 693 7.32 -17.65 -12.40
C GLN A 693 6.27 -17.03 -11.45
N ALA A 694 6.71 -16.39 -10.37
CA ALA A 694 5.84 -15.73 -9.41
C ALA A 694 5.04 -14.57 -10.05
N ASP A 695 5.70 -13.72 -10.83
CA ASP A 695 5.10 -12.59 -11.53
C ASP A 695 4.14 -13.06 -12.63
N GLN A 696 4.52 -14.08 -13.41
CA GLN A 696 3.65 -14.68 -14.43
C GLN A 696 2.40 -15.32 -13.83
N LEU A 697 2.54 -16.04 -12.71
CA LEU A 697 1.42 -16.64 -12.01
C LEU A 697 0.42 -15.56 -11.56
N CYS A 698 0.90 -14.50 -10.90
CA CYS A 698 0.07 -13.37 -10.48
C CYS A 698 -0.65 -12.73 -11.67
N LYS A 699 0.09 -12.38 -12.74
CA LYS A 699 -0.48 -11.82 -13.97
C LYS A 699 -1.54 -12.73 -14.58
N SER A 700 -1.31 -14.04 -14.62
CA SER A 700 -2.27 -14.99 -15.19
C SER A 700 -3.59 -15.05 -14.41
N LEU A 701 -3.54 -14.90 -13.09
CA LEU A 701 -4.71 -14.84 -12.22
C LEU A 701 -5.46 -13.52 -12.41
N ASP A 702 -4.74 -12.41 -12.40
CA ASP A 702 -5.31 -11.06 -12.56
C ASP A 702 -5.94 -10.88 -13.96
N CYS A 703 -5.44 -11.57 -14.99
CA CYS A 703 -6.05 -11.59 -16.33
C CYS A 703 -7.35 -12.40 -16.40
N LYS A 704 -7.46 -13.51 -15.65
CA LYS A 704 -8.63 -14.42 -15.69
C LYS A 704 -9.85 -13.83 -15.00
N ASP A 705 -9.66 -13.04 -13.94
CA ASP A 705 -10.74 -12.41 -13.17
C ASP A 705 -11.30 -11.12 -13.83
N GLY A 706 -11.31 -11.06 -15.17
CA GLY A 706 -11.89 -9.95 -15.95
C GLY A 706 -13.36 -9.65 -15.65
N THR A 707 -13.99 -10.39 -14.74
CA THR A 707 -15.33 -10.22 -14.16
C THR A 707 -15.41 -9.26 -12.97
N GLN A 708 -14.31 -9.00 -12.24
CA GLN A 708 -14.30 -7.98 -11.16
C GLN A 708 -13.87 -6.59 -11.61
N ARG A 709 -13.16 -6.48 -12.74
CA ARG A 709 -12.96 -5.16 -13.34
C ARG A 709 -14.32 -4.70 -13.84
N LYS A 710 -14.89 -3.67 -13.21
CA LYS A 710 -15.87 -2.85 -13.92
C LYS A 710 -15.18 -2.45 -15.21
N ASP A 711 -15.64 -3.00 -16.34
CA ASP A 711 -15.31 -2.41 -17.62
C ASP A 711 -15.69 -0.94 -17.43
N LEU A 712 -14.68 -0.06 -17.42
CA LEU A 712 -14.92 1.37 -17.36
C LEU A 712 -15.73 1.64 -18.63
N ALA A 713 -17.06 1.64 -18.47
CA ALA A 713 -18.03 1.71 -19.53
C ALA A 713 -17.99 3.17 -19.98
N TRP A 714 -17.14 3.42 -20.96
CA TRP A 714 -16.93 4.73 -21.56
C TRP A 714 -17.88 4.97 -22.71
#